data_AF-A0A174PK31-F1
#
_entry.id   AF-A0A174PK31-F1
#
_cell.length_a   1.000
_cell.length_b   1.000
_cell.length_c   1.000
_cell.angle_alpha   90.00
_cell.angle_beta   90.00
_cell.angle_gamma   90.00
#
_symmetry.space_group_name_H-M   'P 1'
#
loop_
_entity.id
_entity.type
_entity.pdbx_description
1 polymer ?
#
loop_
_entity_poly.entity_id
_entity_poly.type
_entity_poly.pdbx_seq_one_letter_code
_entity_poly.pdbx_strand_id
1 'polypeptide(L)'
;MKRMPLSRLFALPLALTLLLSPAAQALTPDQARELLQDYYIDEVPEDVLDQNTIQAMLEALGDPYTTYFSPEEYGAFTGSMSDTDTVGVGIYSLVTADGPLIQRVYENTPAADAGLQPGDLVTAVDGRSTAGQDAGTVAAWLKGDPGTRVELSYRRDGAEYTAVLTRRAITVPATYTELWDGHIGYIDCDTFGGETVAHFVSGMEDTAAGADHWIVDLRGNGGGEVDAAMGAAGCFTGSGVLAYLKDSTGAYGAYGSNDDARTLSPVIVLTDGETASASELFASDIRDTNTGILVGGRTFGKGVAQTVLDQRALPDYFPDGDAIKITSYRFYAPSGSTTDTVGLIPHLLVDPDLAPEVATLLSASSPKGSTEGYLRIDFNWRWYVELDTALSETHRDAFTALLEALPDGVRVLEGTGGPDGWADTTVEELVGRYVLTSYRDRSFTDTAGSPYAAQIDRLATYGILAGTGGGAFQPEGSLTRAQLCALLAQALNCRVPTGESQFTDVSMDDWYGLCVNAVARLGLVEGVGEGRFAPDAPVSHEQFITIMARLSQRLNMYMDLTLQEMPADAAEAAGLLSYSGWARDSVWLLALSQKGLLGNTINLLWEPLEDIDPAAVTTREEAAALTCTLLNYFGILPS
;
A
#
# COMPACT_ATOMS: atom_id res chain seq x y z
N MET A 1 78.86 60.88 -16.88
CA MET A 1 78.65 59.58 -16.19
C MET A 1 77.15 59.42 -15.97
N LYS A 2 76.43 58.68 -16.85
CA LYS A 2 75.98 57.26 -16.69
C LYS A 2 75.20 57.07 -15.36
N ARG A 3 73.95 56.58 -15.29
CA ARG A 3 73.08 55.81 -16.21
C ARG A 3 71.61 55.84 -15.70
N MET A 4 70.70 55.88 -16.69
CA MET A 4 69.35 55.31 -16.82
C MET A 4 68.18 55.66 -15.86
N PRO A 5 66.94 55.64 -16.38
CA PRO A 5 65.81 56.41 -15.86
C PRO A 5 64.83 55.53 -15.08
N LEU A 6 64.16 56.08 -14.06
CA LEU A 6 62.94 55.48 -13.53
C LEU A 6 61.72 56.33 -13.87
N SER A 7 60.86 55.66 -14.62
CA SER A 7 59.56 56.04 -15.11
C SER A 7 58.55 56.27 -14.00
N ARG A 8 58.05 57.52 -13.96
CA ARG A 8 56.66 57.96 -13.78
C ARG A 8 55.72 57.06 -12.94
N LEU A 9 55.46 57.56 -11.73
CA LEU A 9 54.15 57.49 -11.08
C LEU A 9 53.06 58.06 -12.01
N PHE A 10 51.91 57.39 -12.09
CA PHE A 10 50.56 57.88 -11.70
C PHE A 10 49.45 57.16 -12.49
N ALA A 11 48.76 56.24 -11.81
CA ALA A 11 47.34 55.85 -11.98
C ALA A 11 46.96 55.04 -10.72
N LEU A 12 46.46 55.71 -9.68
CA LEU A 12 45.05 55.75 -9.21
C LEU A 12 44.46 54.38 -8.79
N PRO A 13 43.69 54.36 -7.68
CA PRO A 13 43.55 53.22 -6.80
C PRO A 13 42.49 52.24 -7.31
N LEU A 14 42.82 50.94 -7.31
CA LEU A 14 41.84 49.87 -7.25
C LEU A 14 42.41 48.77 -6.34
N ALA A 15 42.67 49.15 -5.10
CA ALA A 15 43.05 48.21 -4.05
C ALA A 15 41.77 47.84 -3.28
N LEU A 16 41.46 46.53 -3.32
CA LEU A 16 40.72 45.81 -2.29
C LEU A 16 39.18 45.99 -2.24
N THR A 17 38.48 45.64 -3.32
CA THR A 17 37.08 45.18 -3.23
C THR A 17 36.86 44.02 -4.19
N LEU A 18 37.48 42.89 -3.90
CA LEU A 18 37.20 41.59 -4.51
C LEU A 18 37.63 40.56 -3.47
N LEU A 19 36.73 39.61 -3.16
CA LEU A 19 36.74 38.65 -2.04
C LEU A 19 36.06 39.16 -0.78
N LEU A 20 34.74 39.31 -0.86
CA LEU A 20 33.75 38.99 0.18
C LEU A 20 32.38 39.15 -0.49
N SER A 21 32.12 38.32 -1.51
CA SER A 21 30.75 37.78 -1.55
C SER A 21 30.60 37.06 -0.21
N PRO A 22 29.51 37.25 0.56
CA PRO A 22 29.25 36.30 1.62
C PRO A 22 29.27 34.94 0.94
N ALA A 23 30.11 34.02 1.43
CA ALA A 23 29.99 32.64 1.03
C ALA A 23 28.53 32.29 1.33
N ALA A 24 27.76 32.04 0.28
CA ALA A 24 26.41 31.57 0.41
C ALA A 24 26.46 30.29 1.26
N GLN A 25 25.47 30.17 2.14
CA GLN A 25 25.49 29.26 3.27
C GLN A 25 24.37 28.25 3.01
N ALA A 26 24.74 26.97 2.89
CA ALA A 26 23.81 25.84 2.89
C ALA A 26 22.82 25.94 4.06
N LEU A 27 21.66 25.27 3.94
CA LEU A 27 20.63 25.24 4.98
C LEU A 27 21.26 25.07 6.37
N THR A 28 20.95 25.98 7.29
CA THR A 28 21.49 25.93 8.65
C THR A 28 20.64 25.05 9.57
N PRO A 29 21.17 24.52 10.68
CA PRO A 29 20.38 23.78 11.65
C PRO A 29 19.18 24.56 12.19
N ASP A 30 19.32 25.87 12.43
CA ASP A 30 18.22 26.72 12.92
C ASP A 30 17.11 26.86 11.87
N GLN A 31 17.47 27.03 10.60
CA GLN A 31 16.51 27.06 9.50
C GLN A 31 15.83 25.70 9.30
N ALA A 32 16.58 24.59 9.36
CA ALA A 32 16.00 23.25 9.25
C ALA A 32 15.00 22.98 10.39
N ARG A 33 15.30 23.43 11.61
CA ARG A 33 14.40 23.35 12.76
C ARG A 33 13.09 24.09 12.50
N GLU A 34 13.16 25.34 12.01
CA GLU A 34 11.98 26.14 11.65
C GLU A 34 11.15 25.43 10.57
N LEU A 35 11.79 24.93 9.51
CA LEU A 35 11.09 24.20 8.45
C LEU A 35 10.44 22.91 8.94
N LEU A 36 11.09 22.16 9.84
CA LEU A 36 10.50 20.96 10.44
C LEU A 36 9.29 21.32 11.31
N GLN A 37 9.35 22.40 12.09
CA GLN A 37 8.21 22.85 12.91
C GLN A 37 7.02 23.31 12.06
N ASP A 38 7.28 23.97 10.93
CA ASP A 38 6.22 24.53 10.09
C ASP A 38 5.60 23.50 9.12
N TYR A 39 6.42 22.58 8.59
CA TYR A 39 6.04 21.70 7.48
C TYR A 39 5.94 20.23 7.83
N TYR A 40 6.47 19.75 8.96
CA TYR A 40 6.36 18.33 9.30
C TYR A 40 4.92 17.99 9.71
N ILE A 41 4.41 16.85 9.26
CA ILE A 41 3.00 16.47 9.40
C ILE A 41 2.56 16.24 10.85
N ASP A 42 3.48 15.81 11.71
CA ASP A 42 3.23 15.56 13.12
C ASP A 42 4.00 16.58 13.99
N GLU A 43 3.66 16.68 15.27
CA GLU A 43 4.43 17.51 16.19
C GLU A 43 5.87 16.96 16.33
N VAL A 44 6.87 17.81 16.09
CA VAL A 44 8.28 17.42 16.20
C VAL A 44 8.73 17.49 17.67
N PRO A 45 9.20 16.38 18.26
CA PRO A 45 9.65 16.37 19.65
C PRO A 45 10.79 17.36 19.95
N GLU A 46 10.80 17.94 21.15
CA GLU A 46 11.84 18.92 21.54
C GLU A 46 13.27 18.35 21.46
N ASP A 47 13.45 17.07 21.81
CA ASP A 47 14.76 16.39 21.74
C ASP A 47 15.26 16.21 20.30
N VAL A 48 14.36 16.06 19.33
CA VAL A 48 14.68 16.07 17.89
C VAL A 48 15.12 17.46 17.48
N LEU A 49 14.37 18.50 17.89
CA LEU A 49 14.71 19.87 17.57
C LEU A 49 16.08 20.22 18.16
N ASP A 50 16.38 19.92 19.43
CA ASP A 50 17.63 20.23 20.15
C ASP A 50 18.92 19.64 19.55
N GLN A 51 18.76 18.74 18.58
CA GLN A 51 19.55 18.65 17.34
C GLN A 51 20.60 19.77 17.10
N ASN A 52 21.91 19.49 17.14
CA ASN A 52 22.95 20.47 16.76
C ASN A 52 23.31 20.46 15.27
N THR A 53 22.88 19.43 14.52
CA THR A 53 23.14 19.30 13.07
C THR A 53 21.89 18.79 12.38
N ILE A 54 21.70 19.12 11.10
CA ILE A 54 20.56 18.64 10.30
C ILE A 54 20.53 17.12 10.29
N GLN A 55 21.67 16.47 10.05
CA GLN A 55 21.75 15.01 10.03
C GLN A 55 21.31 14.38 11.36
N ALA A 56 21.76 14.92 12.50
CA ALA A 56 21.33 14.43 13.81
C ALA A 56 19.83 14.68 14.06
N MET A 57 19.27 15.80 13.59
CA MET A 57 17.82 16.05 13.67
C MET A 57 17.05 14.99 12.87
N LEU A 58 17.46 14.72 11.63
CA LEU A 58 16.78 13.74 10.78
C LEU A 58 16.92 12.30 11.30
N GLU A 59 18.09 11.94 11.84
CA GLU A 59 18.29 10.65 12.50
C GLU A 59 17.44 10.50 13.76
N ALA A 60 17.31 11.54 14.57
CA ALA A 60 16.45 11.55 15.75
C ALA A 60 14.96 11.54 15.40
N LEU A 61 14.57 12.25 14.34
CA LEU A 61 13.20 12.24 13.81
C LEU A 61 12.78 10.84 13.38
N GLY A 62 13.71 10.08 12.79
CA GLY A 62 13.50 8.68 12.41
C GLY A 62 12.51 8.48 11.25
N ASP A 63 12.11 9.56 10.57
CA ASP A 63 11.28 9.49 9.36
C ASP A 63 12.16 9.16 8.13
N PRO A 64 11.98 7.99 7.50
CA PRO A 64 12.77 7.60 6.35
C PRO A 64 12.48 8.43 5.08
N TYR A 65 11.43 9.26 5.08
CA TYR A 65 11.04 10.06 3.93
C TYR A 65 11.46 11.53 4.03
N THR A 66 11.83 12.00 5.22
CA THR A 66 12.38 13.35 5.38
C THR A 66 13.89 13.31 5.16
N THR A 67 14.38 14.08 4.19
CA THR A 67 15.78 14.01 3.73
C THR A 67 16.29 15.39 3.36
N TYR A 68 17.52 15.71 3.77
CA TYR A 68 18.27 16.85 3.28
C TYR A 68 19.18 16.42 2.14
N PHE A 69 19.20 17.19 1.06
CA PHE A 69 20.04 16.97 -0.11
C PHE A 69 21.01 18.13 -0.27
N SER A 70 22.29 17.82 -0.45
CA SER A 70 23.23 18.78 -1.04
C SER A 70 22.82 19.12 -2.48
N PRO A 71 23.34 20.21 -3.08
CA PRO A 71 22.98 20.58 -4.45
C PRO A 71 23.30 19.49 -5.49
N GLU A 72 24.38 18.73 -5.29
CA GLU A 72 24.74 17.61 -6.16
C GLU A 72 23.76 16.44 -6.01
N GLU A 73 23.43 16.07 -4.77
CA GLU A 73 22.46 15.01 -4.49
C GLU A 73 21.06 15.39 -4.99
N TYR A 74 20.66 16.65 -4.85
CA TYR A 74 19.36 17.12 -5.34
C TYR A 74 19.30 17.13 -6.87
N GLY A 75 20.39 17.53 -7.54
CA GLY A 75 20.53 17.41 -8.99
C GLY A 75 20.44 15.97 -9.47
N ALA A 76 21.08 15.03 -8.76
CA ALA A 76 20.98 13.60 -9.07
C ALA A 76 19.57 13.04 -8.82
N PHE A 77 18.95 13.41 -7.70
CA PHE A 77 17.58 13.01 -7.33
C PHE A 77 16.56 13.46 -8.39
N THR A 78 16.57 14.74 -8.76
CA THR A 78 15.65 15.27 -9.79
C THR A 78 15.89 14.65 -11.17
N GLY A 79 17.15 14.38 -11.53
CA GLY A 79 17.48 13.68 -12.78
C GLY A 79 17.01 12.21 -12.82
N SER A 80 16.82 11.56 -11.67
CA SER A 80 16.33 10.18 -11.60
C SER A 80 14.80 10.04 -11.74
N MET A 81 14.06 11.15 -11.70
CA MET A 81 12.59 11.18 -11.70
C MET A 81 11.95 11.44 -13.07
N SER A 82 12.73 11.58 -14.15
CA SER A 82 12.23 11.76 -15.52
C SER A 82 12.00 10.44 -16.26
N ASP A 83 11.21 10.46 -17.34
CA ASP A 83 11.07 9.34 -18.28
C ASP A 83 12.43 8.70 -18.55
N THR A 84 12.50 7.38 -18.33
CA THR A 84 13.74 6.65 -18.53
C THR A 84 13.89 6.35 -20.01
N ASP A 85 14.63 7.20 -20.71
CA ASP A 85 15.23 6.84 -22.01
C ASP A 85 16.18 5.66 -21.77
N THR A 86 15.68 4.43 -21.93
CA THR A 86 16.51 3.23 -21.88
C THR A 86 17.05 2.94 -23.27
N VAL A 87 18.29 2.46 -23.35
CA VAL A 87 18.89 2.05 -24.62
C VAL A 87 18.83 0.52 -24.70
N GLY A 88 18.06 0.01 -25.64
CA GLY A 88 17.84 -1.43 -25.77
C GLY A 88 17.05 -1.81 -27.01
N VAL A 89 16.32 -2.93 -26.91
CA VAL A 89 15.56 -3.51 -28.02
C VAL A 89 14.05 -3.32 -27.93
N GLY A 90 13.50 -3.10 -26.73
CA GLY A 90 12.09 -2.80 -26.54
C GLY A 90 11.17 -4.00 -26.45
N ILE A 91 11.45 -4.89 -25.48
CA ILE A 91 10.58 -6.03 -25.14
C ILE A 91 10.33 -6.07 -23.64
N TYR A 92 9.18 -6.61 -23.25
CA TYR A 92 8.91 -7.09 -21.89
C TYR A 92 8.74 -8.61 -21.96
N SER A 93 9.32 -9.33 -21.00
CA SER A 93 9.38 -10.79 -21.03
C SER A 93 9.31 -11.40 -19.65
N LEU A 94 8.59 -12.50 -19.54
CA LEU A 94 8.60 -13.37 -18.36
C LEU A 94 9.78 -14.34 -18.47
N VAL A 95 10.60 -14.45 -17.43
CA VAL A 95 11.68 -15.46 -17.44
C VAL A 95 11.10 -16.82 -17.13
N THR A 96 11.31 -17.77 -18.03
CA THR A 96 10.98 -19.18 -17.83
C THR A 96 12.26 -20.00 -17.73
N ALA A 97 12.14 -21.27 -17.29
CA ALA A 97 13.28 -22.19 -17.26
C ALA A 97 13.98 -22.32 -18.63
N ASP A 98 13.21 -22.22 -19.72
CA ASP A 98 13.70 -22.37 -21.10
C ASP A 98 14.24 -21.06 -21.71
N GLY A 99 14.10 -19.93 -20.99
CA GLY A 99 14.51 -18.59 -21.43
C GLY A 99 13.37 -17.55 -21.30
N PRO A 100 13.64 -16.28 -21.63
CA PRO A 100 12.62 -15.24 -21.60
C PRO A 100 11.53 -15.49 -22.65
N LEU A 101 10.29 -15.64 -22.19
CA LEU A 101 9.10 -15.64 -23.03
C LEU A 101 8.65 -14.19 -23.21
N ILE A 102 8.70 -13.69 -24.44
CA ILE A 102 8.24 -12.34 -24.77
C ILE A 102 6.75 -12.26 -24.48
N GLN A 103 6.40 -11.37 -23.57
CA GLN A 103 5.00 -11.04 -23.28
C GLN A 103 4.58 -9.82 -24.10
N ARG A 104 5.50 -8.88 -24.35
CA ARG A 104 5.22 -7.64 -25.06
C ARG A 104 6.38 -7.21 -25.95
N VAL A 105 6.02 -6.61 -27.08
CA VAL A 105 6.95 -5.91 -27.97
C VAL A 105 6.43 -4.49 -28.15
N TYR A 106 7.22 -3.50 -27.72
CA TYR A 106 6.79 -2.11 -27.76
C TYR A 106 6.85 -1.56 -29.20
N GLU A 107 5.87 -0.76 -29.59
CA GLU A 107 5.86 -0.10 -30.89
C GLU A 107 7.05 0.86 -31.05
N ASN A 108 7.44 1.13 -32.30
CA ASN A 108 8.55 2.03 -32.62
C ASN A 108 9.90 1.62 -31.97
N THR A 109 10.08 0.35 -31.63
CA THR A 109 11.33 -0.20 -31.07
C THR A 109 12.06 -1.12 -32.05
N PRO A 110 13.38 -1.37 -31.84
CA PRO A 110 14.12 -2.32 -32.67
C PRO A 110 13.49 -3.72 -32.72
N ALA A 111 12.82 -4.16 -31.65
CA ALA A 111 12.17 -5.45 -31.58
C ALA A 111 10.93 -5.52 -32.46
N ALA A 112 10.10 -4.48 -32.44
CA ALA A 112 8.96 -4.35 -33.36
C ALA A 112 9.43 -4.29 -34.83
N ASP A 113 10.47 -3.50 -35.12
CA ASP A 113 11.07 -3.40 -36.46
C ASP A 113 11.59 -4.75 -36.96
N ALA A 114 12.00 -5.64 -36.03
CA ALA A 114 12.50 -6.98 -36.32
C ALA A 114 11.39 -8.05 -36.42
N GLY A 115 10.13 -7.71 -36.14
CA GLY A 115 8.99 -8.63 -36.23
C GLY A 115 8.89 -9.64 -35.08
N LEU A 116 9.49 -9.33 -33.93
CA LEU A 116 9.26 -10.08 -32.69
C LEU A 116 7.79 -9.92 -32.25
N GLN A 117 7.27 -10.92 -31.58
CA GLN A 117 5.86 -11.01 -31.17
C GLN A 117 5.74 -11.57 -29.75
N PRO A 118 4.65 -11.25 -29.03
CA PRO A 118 4.25 -12.00 -27.84
C PRO A 118 4.20 -13.51 -28.14
N GLY A 119 4.67 -14.33 -27.21
CA GLY A 119 4.81 -15.78 -27.36
C GLY A 119 6.15 -16.26 -27.92
N ASP A 120 7.01 -15.35 -28.39
CA ASP A 120 8.39 -15.70 -28.79
C ASP A 120 9.22 -16.07 -27.57
N LEU A 121 9.81 -17.27 -27.56
CA LEU A 121 10.77 -17.66 -26.53
C LEU A 121 12.19 -17.31 -26.97
N VAL A 122 12.84 -16.37 -26.29
CA VAL A 122 14.24 -16.01 -26.55
C VAL A 122 15.14 -17.15 -26.11
N THR A 123 15.87 -17.77 -27.05
CA THR A 123 16.75 -18.92 -26.81
C THR A 123 18.23 -18.54 -26.70
N ALA A 124 18.64 -17.43 -27.34
CA ALA A 124 19.99 -16.89 -27.21
C ALA A 124 20.09 -15.38 -27.51
N VAL A 125 21.10 -14.72 -26.91
CA VAL A 125 21.51 -13.33 -27.23
C VAL A 125 23.00 -13.32 -27.55
N ASP A 126 23.37 -12.83 -28.74
CA ASP A 126 24.74 -12.88 -29.29
C ASP A 126 25.38 -14.27 -29.17
N GLY A 127 24.59 -15.32 -29.45
CA GLY A 127 24.99 -16.72 -29.36
C GLY A 127 25.11 -17.29 -27.93
N ARG A 128 24.81 -16.51 -26.89
CA ARG A 128 24.77 -16.96 -25.50
C ARG A 128 23.39 -17.47 -25.16
N SER A 129 23.30 -18.72 -24.69
CA SER A 129 22.01 -19.29 -24.28
C SER A 129 21.41 -18.52 -23.11
N THR A 130 20.11 -18.27 -23.19
CA THR A 130 19.30 -17.62 -22.15
C THR A 130 18.66 -18.60 -21.18
N ALA A 131 18.69 -19.90 -21.47
CA ALA A 131 18.09 -20.92 -20.60
C ALA A 131 18.77 -20.93 -19.21
N GLY A 132 17.95 -20.93 -18.15
CA GLY A 132 18.41 -20.89 -16.77
C GLY A 132 19.13 -19.60 -16.33
N GLN A 133 19.12 -18.54 -17.14
CA GLN A 133 19.62 -17.22 -16.75
C GLN A 133 18.53 -16.40 -16.06
N ASP A 134 18.92 -15.54 -15.12
CA ASP A 134 18.00 -14.58 -14.51
C ASP A 134 17.67 -13.40 -15.45
N ALA A 135 16.58 -12.70 -15.15
CA ALA A 135 16.08 -11.58 -15.94
C ALA A 135 17.12 -10.45 -16.10
N GLY A 136 17.84 -10.12 -15.03
CA GLY A 136 18.83 -9.05 -15.02
C GLY A 136 20.00 -9.36 -15.95
N THR A 137 20.48 -10.60 -15.92
CA THR A 137 21.55 -11.08 -16.81
C THR A 137 21.14 -10.96 -18.28
N VAL A 138 19.95 -11.43 -18.66
CA VAL A 138 19.50 -11.36 -20.06
C VAL A 138 19.22 -9.92 -20.49
N ALA A 139 18.61 -9.11 -19.62
CA ALA A 139 18.39 -7.69 -19.86
C ALA A 139 19.71 -6.94 -20.12
N ALA A 140 20.77 -7.26 -19.36
CA ALA A 140 22.10 -6.68 -19.57
C ALA A 140 22.70 -7.05 -20.93
N TRP A 141 22.39 -8.22 -21.49
CA TRP A 141 22.84 -8.59 -22.84
C TRP A 141 22.06 -7.85 -23.93
N LEU A 142 20.77 -7.56 -23.70
CA LEU A 142 19.91 -6.85 -24.63
C LEU A 142 20.17 -5.33 -24.64
N LYS A 143 20.58 -4.77 -23.50
CA LYS A 143 21.02 -3.38 -23.36
C LYS A 143 22.45 -3.17 -23.89
N GLY A 144 22.83 -1.92 -24.12
CA GLY A 144 24.15 -1.56 -24.63
C GLY A 144 24.16 -0.17 -25.26
N ASP A 145 25.31 0.26 -25.78
CA ASP A 145 25.45 1.61 -26.35
C ASP A 145 24.55 1.83 -27.58
N PRO A 146 23.97 3.04 -27.75
CA PRO A 146 23.15 3.36 -28.92
C PRO A 146 23.90 3.12 -30.24
N GLY A 147 23.20 2.54 -31.23
CA GLY A 147 23.73 2.23 -32.56
C GLY A 147 24.50 0.90 -32.63
N THR A 148 24.75 0.22 -31.52
CA THR A 148 25.34 -1.12 -31.52
C THR A 148 24.32 -2.18 -31.95
N ARG A 149 24.80 -3.32 -32.47
CA ARG A 149 23.95 -4.43 -32.90
C ARG A 149 23.89 -5.53 -31.84
N VAL A 150 22.78 -6.25 -31.81
CA VAL A 150 22.57 -7.46 -31.01
C VAL A 150 21.85 -8.50 -31.84
N GLU A 151 22.32 -9.74 -31.81
CA GLU A 151 21.67 -10.88 -32.44
C GLU A 151 20.79 -11.59 -31.42
N LEU A 152 19.51 -11.78 -31.73
CA LEU A 152 18.54 -12.45 -30.90
C LEU A 152 18.09 -13.73 -31.61
N SER A 153 18.31 -14.90 -31.00
CA SER A 153 17.70 -16.16 -31.42
C SER A 153 16.44 -16.39 -30.59
N TYR A 154 15.36 -16.76 -31.27
CA TYR A 154 14.07 -16.98 -30.62
C TYR A 154 13.29 -18.11 -31.30
N ARG A 155 12.41 -18.74 -30.54
CA ARG A 155 11.56 -19.83 -30.98
C ARG A 155 10.10 -19.39 -31.01
N ARG A 156 9.45 -19.59 -32.16
CA ARG A 156 8.01 -19.35 -32.39
C ARG A 156 7.40 -20.61 -32.98
N ASP A 157 6.35 -21.14 -32.36
CA ASP A 157 5.66 -22.36 -32.79
C ASP A 157 6.60 -23.56 -33.03
N GLY A 158 7.65 -23.68 -32.21
CA GLY A 158 8.66 -24.75 -32.31
C GLY A 158 9.73 -24.55 -33.40
N ALA A 159 9.64 -23.50 -34.23
CA ALA A 159 10.67 -23.14 -35.21
C ALA A 159 11.63 -22.08 -34.63
N GLU A 160 12.92 -22.22 -34.95
CA GLU A 160 13.96 -21.28 -34.53
C GLU A 160 14.15 -20.16 -35.56
N TYR A 161 14.31 -18.94 -35.08
CA TYR A 161 14.49 -17.72 -35.85
C TYR A 161 15.68 -16.94 -35.31
N THR A 162 16.19 -15.99 -36.10
CA THR A 162 17.24 -15.09 -35.68
C THR A 162 16.98 -13.69 -36.23
N ALA A 163 17.03 -12.69 -35.36
CA ALA A 163 16.88 -11.28 -35.68
C ALA A 163 18.13 -10.52 -35.27
N VAL A 164 18.57 -9.56 -36.10
CA VAL A 164 19.67 -8.66 -35.73
C VAL A 164 19.11 -7.26 -35.51
N LEU A 165 19.09 -6.84 -34.26
CA LEU A 165 18.52 -5.58 -33.80
C LEU A 165 19.60 -4.52 -33.65
N THR A 166 19.23 -3.25 -33.82
CA THR A 166 20.13 -2.11 -33.57
C THR A 166 19.63 -1.36 -32.35
N ARG A 167 20.41 -1.36 -31.27
CA ARG A 167 20.04 -0.71 -30.01
C ARG A 167 19.85 0.79 -30.23
N ARG A 168 18.76 1.35 -29.71
CA ARG A 168 18.52 2.80 -29.70
C ARG A 168 17.82 3.19 -28.41
N ALA A 169 17.82 4.49 -28.11
CA ALA A 169 16.95 5.02 -27.07
C ALA A 169 15.50 4.69 -27.42
N ILE A 170 14.79 4.11 -26.47
CA ILE A 170 13.38 3.76 -26.57
C ILE A 170 12.65 4.35 -25.37
N THR A 171 11.43 4.80 -25.61
CA THR A 171 10.50 5.22 -24.56
C THR A 171 9.61 4.04 -24.26
N VAL A 172 9.66 3.54 -23.03
CA VAL A 172 8.75 2.51 -22.54
C VAL A 172 7.68 3.24 -21.72
N PRO A 173 6.40 3.21 -22.13
CA PRO A 173 5.36 3.87 -21.34
C PRO A 173 5.22 3.16 -20.01
N ALA A 174 5.12 3.92 -18.92
CA ALA A 174 4.91 3.42 -17.57
C ALA A 174 3.50 2.83 -17.35
N THR A 175 2.60 3.05 -18.31
CA THR A 175 1.23 2.53 -18.29
C THR A 175 0.92 1.96 -19.66
N TYR A 176 0.41 0.74 -19.69
CA TYR A 176 0.06 0.04 -20.92
C TYR A 176 -1.24 -0.73 -20.74
N THR A 177 -2.06 -0.79 -21.80
CA THR A 177 -3.35 -1.47 -21.77
C THR A 177 -3.44 -2.47 -22.93
N GLU A 178 -3.96 -3.66 -22.67
CA GLU A 178 -4.26 -4.67 -23.70
C GLU A 178 -5.55 -5.43 -23.43
N LEU A 179 -6.06 -6.11 -24.46
CA LEU A 179 -7.18 -7.03 -24.32
C LEU A 179 -6.64 -8.44 -24.02
N TRP A 180 -6.68 -8.82 -22.76
CA TRP A 180 -6.29 -10.13 -22.25
C TRP A 180 -7.45 -11.12 -22.34
N ASP A 181 -7.14 -12.37 -22.69
CA ASP A 181 -8.11 -13.47 -22.88
C ASP A 181 -9.33 -13.10 -23.75
N GLY A 182 -9.17 -12.12 -24.65
CA GLY A 182 -10.20 -11.63 -25.56
C GLY A 182 -11.36 -10.86 -24.91
N HIS A 183 -11.39 -10.68 -23.59
CA HIS A 183 -12.51 -10.02 -22.89
C HIS A 183 -12.12 -9.22 -21.63
N ILE A 184 -10.85 -9.27 -21.21
CA ILE A 184 -10.36 -8.57 -20.03
C ILE A 184 -9.52 -7.37 -20.48
N GLY A 185 -9.93 -6.16 -20.11
CA GLY A 185 -9.07 -4.99 -20.24
C GLY A 185 -7.98 -5.03 -19.17
N TYR A 186 -6.76 -5.41 -19.54
CA TYR A 186 -5.63 -5.49 -18.63
C TYR A 186 -4.80 -4.21 -18.74
N ILE A 187 -4.68 -3.48 -17.63
CA ILE A 187 -3.87 -2.26 -17.51
C ILE A 187 -2.69 -2.57 -16.59
N ASP A 188 -1.49 -2.49 -17.15
CA ASP A 188 -0.22 -2.66 -16.45
C ASP A 188 0.34 -1.27 -16.17
N CYS A 189 0.50 -0.89 -14.90
CA CYS A 189 0.96 0.44 -14.52
C CYS A 189 2.12 0.36 -13.52
N ASP A 190 3.33 0.63 -13.99
CA ASP A 190 4.57 0.57 -13.21
C ASP A 190 4.74 1.78 -12.28
N THR A 191 4.29 2.96 -12.71
CA THR A 191 4.33 4.21 -11.93
C THR A 191 3.29 5.19 -12.46
N PHE A 192 2.79 6.08 -11.59
CA PHE A 192 1.90 7.17 -11.98
C PHE A 192 2.69 8.42 -12.39
N GLY A 193 2.62 8.79 -13.66
CA GLY A 193 3.26 9.99 -14.22
C GLY A 193 2.27 10.85 -15.02
N GLY A 194 2.76 11.99 -15.52
CA GLY A 194 1.90 12.98 -16.20
C GLY A 194 1.09 12.46 -17.39
N GLU A 195 1.56 11.41 -18.08
CA GLU A 195 0.87 10.80 -19.23
C GLU A 195 -0.05 9.62 -18.85
N THR A 196 -0.02 9.15 -17.60
CA THR A 196 -0.74 7.95 -17.16
C THR A 196 -2.24 8.05 -17.43
N VAL A 197 -2.88 9.18 -17.12
CA VAL A 197 -4.33 9.35 -17.35
C VAL A 197 -4.69 9.20 -18.82
N ALA A 198 -3.87 9.76 -19.73
CA ALA A 198 -4.09 9.63 -21.17
C ALA A 198 -3.95 8.18 -21.64
N HIS A 199 -2.99 7.42 -21.08
CA HIS A 199 -2.82 5.99 -21.36
C HIS A 199 -3.99 5.14 -20.85
N PHE A 200 -4.53 5.43 -19.65
CA PHE A 200 -5.75 4.78 -19.16
C PHE A 200 -6.92 5.05 -20.12
N VAL A 201 -7.20 6.32 -20.43
CA VAL A 201 -8.35 6.69 -21.27
C VAL A 201 -8.25 6.06 -22.67
N SER A 202 -7.12 6.23 -23.35
CA SER A 202 -6.93 5.67 -24.71
C SER A 202 -6.97 4.14 -24.71
N GLY A 203 -6.28 3.50 -23.78
CA GLY A 203 -6.31 2.05 -23.65
C GLY A 203 -7.70 1.50 -23.36
N MET A 204 -8.49 2.20 -22.54
CA MET A 204 -9.86 1.82 -22.27
C MET A 204 -10.76 1.95 -23.50
N GLU A 205 -10.61 3.04 -24.27
CA GLU A 205 -11.34 3.26 -25.51
C GLU A 205 -11.00 2.22 -26.59
N ASP A 206 -9.72 1.86 -26.71
CA ASP A 206 -9.22 0.92 -27.71
C ASP A 206 -9.68 -0.52 -27.45
N THR A 207 -9.85 -0.91 -26.18
CA THR A 207 -10.31 -2.27 -25.81
C THR A 207 -11.80 -2.36 -25.47
N ALA A 208 -12.53 -1.23 -25.45
CA ALA A 208 -13.94 -1.14 -25.03
C ALA A 208 -14.90 -2.09 -25.76
N ALA A 209 -14.59 -2.46 -27.01
CA ALA A 209 -15.45 -3.36 -27.79
C ALA A 209 -15.39 -4.82 -27.32
N GLY A 210 -14.31 -5.21 -26.63
CA GLY A 210 -14.09 -6.57 -26.13
C GLY A 210 -14.14 -6.66 -24.60
N ALA A 211 -13.69 -5.63 -23.89
CA ALA A 211 -13.54 -5.66 -22.44
C ALA A 211 -14.90 -5.65 -21.71
N ASP A 212 -15.19 -6.69 -20.91
CA ASP A 212 -16.32 -6.75 -19.98
C ASP A 212 -15.89 -6.85 -18.50
N HIS A 213 -14.59 -7.02 -18.25
CA HIS A 213 -13.93 -6.91 -16.95
C HIS A 213 -12.62 -6.12 -17.09
N TRP A 214 -12.16 -5.53 -16.00
CA TRP A 214 -10.89 -4.81 -15.96
C TRP A 214 -9.97 -5.41 -14.91
N ILE A 215 -8.68 -5.53 -15.26
CA ILE A 215 -7.61 -5.80 -14.30
C ILE A 215 -6.64 -4.63 -14.37
N VAL A 216 -6.31 -4.03 -13.22
CA VAL A 216 -5.26 -3.02 -13.10
C VAL A 216 -4.15 -3.61 -12.23
N ASP A 217 -2.99 -3.88 -12.81
CA ASP A 217 -1.84 -4.40 -12.09
C ASP A 217 -1.00 -3.26 -11.52
N LEU A 218 -0.95 -3.18 -10.19
CA LEU A 218 -0.15 -2.22 -9.43
C LEU A 218 0.91 -2.91 -8.56
N ARG A 219 1.17 -4.21 -8.78
CA ARG A 219 2.26 -4.92 -8.11
C ARG A 219 3.60 -4.26 -8.50
N GLY A 220 4.49 -4.07 -7.54
CA GLY A 220 5.75 -3.34 -7.78
C GLY A 220 5.61 -1.81 -7.92
N ASN A 221 4.39 -1.26 -8.03
CA ASN A 221 4.20 0.16 -8.27
C ASN A 221 4.31 1.00 -6.98
N GLY A 222 5.46 1.62 -6.78
CA GLY A 222 5.77 2.47 -5.61
C GLY A 222 5.03 3.81 -5.53
N GLY A 223 4.16 4.14 -6.50
CA GLY A 223 3.33 5.34 -6.52
C GLY A 223 3.64 6.26 -7.69
N GLY A 224 3.85 7.54 -7.40
CA GLY A 224 4.04 8.58 -8.41
C GLY A 224 3.23 9.83 -8.08
N GLU A 225 2.81 10.55 -9.11
CA GLU A 225 2.02 11.76 -8.97
C GLU A 225 0.59 11.46 -8.48
N VAL A 226 0.16 12.16 -7.42
CA VAL A 226 -1.18 11.99 -6.84
C VAL A 226 -2.27 12.34 -7.85
N ASP A 227 -2.11 13.42 -8.61
CA ASP A 227 -3.08 13.85 -9.63
C ASP A 227 -3.25 12.80 -10.74
N ALA A 228 -2.15 12.15 -11.15
CA ALA A 228 -2.19 11.08 -12.14
C ALA A 228 -2.91 9.85 -11.62
N ALA A 229 -2.64 9.43 -10.38
CA ALA A 229 -3.31 8.30 -9.75
C ALA A 229 -4.81 8.55 -9.54
N MET A 230 -5.19 9.74 -9.06
CA MET A 230 -6.60 10.11 -8.86
C MET A 230 -7.35 10.28 -10.19
N GLY A 231 -6.71 10.86 -11.21
CA GLY A 231 -7.29 10.92 -12.55
C GLY A 231 -7.50 9.53 -13.17
N ALA A 232 -6.56 8.60 -12.96
CA ALA A 232 -6.69 7.22 -13.40
C ALA A 232 -7.79 6.47 -12.64
N ALA A 233 -7.87 6.62 -11.31
CA ALA A 233 -8.94 6.02 -10.50
C ALA A 233 -10.33 6.52 -10.93
N GLY A 234 -10.44 7.83 -11.19
CA GLY A 234 -11.66 8.47 -11.72
C GLY A 234 -12.15 7.91 -13.05
N CYS A 235 -11.31 7.22 -13.83
CA CYS A 235 -11.76 6.50 -15.03
C CYS A 235 -12.70 5.34 -14.70
N PHE A 236 -12.63 4.79 -13.49
CA PHE A 236 -13.50 3.73 -12.98
C PHE A 236 -14.58 4.28 -12.04
N THR A 237 -14.21 5.14 -11.09
CA THR A 237 -15.10 5.58 -10.01
C THR A 237 -16.00 6.75 -10.40
N GLY A 238 -15.59 7.53 -11.40
CA GLY A 238 -16.33 8.69 -11.89
C GLY A 238 -16.33 9.86 -10.91
N SER A 239 -17.45 10.57 -10.80
CA SER A 239 -17.51 11.81 -10.02
C SER A 239 -17.70 11.52 -8.53
N GLY A 240 -16.90 12.21 -7.70
CA GLY A 240 -16.90 12.03 -6.26
C GLY A 240 -15.64 12.58 -5.60
N VAL A 241 -15.56 12.43 -4.29
CA VAL A 241 -14.32 12.64 -3.54
C VAL A 241 -13.51 11.35 -3.61
N LEU A 242 -12.26 11.46 -4.04
CA LEU A 242 -11.35 10.33 -4.27
C LEU A 242 -10.34 10.16 -3.12
N ALA A 243 -9.97 11.26 -2.45
CA ALA A 243 -9.06 11.23 -1.30
C ALA A 243 -9.17 12.52 -0.48
N TYR A 244 -8.62 12.48 0.74
CA TYR A 244 -8.34 13.65 1.56
C TYR A 244 -6.86 13.71 1.94
N LEU A 245 -6.33 14.92 2.06
CA LEU A 245 -4.98 15.20 2.56
C LEU A 245 -5.07 16.07 3.80
N LYS A 246 -4.49 15.61 4.91
CA LYS A 246 -4.25 16.42 6.10
C LYS A 246 -2.90 17.11 5.98
N ASP A 247 -2.83 18.41 6.24
CA ASP A 247 -1.58 19.18 6.29
C ASP A 247 -1.04 19.34 7.72
N SER A 248 0.15 19.95 7.86
CA SER A 248 0.80 20.22 9.16
C SER A 248 0.01 21.15 10.09
N THR A 249 -0.95 21.92 9.56
CA THR A 249 -1.85 22.76 10.39
C THR A 249 -3.02 21.96 10.96
N GLY A 250 -3.20 20.71 10.53
CA GLY A 250 -4.32 19.84 10.86
C GLY A 250 -5.54 20.04 9.96
N ALA A 251 -5.44 20.86 8.90
CA ALA A 251 -6.54 21.08 7.97
C ALA A 251 -6.62 19.94 6.93
N TYR A 252 -7.84 19.60 6.52
CA TYR A 252 -8.11 18.57 5.51
C TYR A 252 -8.54 19.21 4.19
N GLY A 253 -7.81 18.90 3.11
CA GLY A 253 -8.18 19.19 1.73
C GLY A 253 -8.73 17.95 1.03
N ALA A 254 -9.73 18.10 0.16
CA ALA A 254 -10.31 17.00 -0.61
C ALA A 254 -9.82 17.01 -2.07
N TYR A 255 -9.53 15.83 -2.60
CA TYR A 255 -9.33 15.57 -4.02
C TYR A 255 -10.59 14.92 -4.59
N GLY A 256 -11.04 15.37 -5.75
CA GLY A 256 -12.26 14.84 -6.34
C GLY A 256 -12.28 14.95 -7.86
N SER A 257 -13.18 14.19 -8.46
CA SER A 257 -13.46 14.20 -9.90
C SER A 257 -14.88 14.70 -10.17
N ASN A 258 -15.05 15.42 -11.28
CA ASN A 258 -16.36 15.80 -11.82
C ASN A 258 -16.70 15.05 -13.12
N ASP A 259 -15.82 14.15 -13.55
CA ASP A 259 -16.01 13.39 -14.78
C ASP A 259 -16.81 12.11 -14.51
N ASP A 260 -17.61 11.68 -15.48
CA ASP A 260 -18.28 10.38 -15.42
C ASP A 260 -17.26 9.24 -15.57
N ALA A 261 -17.56 8.10 -14.95
CA ALA A 261 -16.78 6.87 -15.14
C ALA A 261 -16.77 6.47 -16.63
N ARG A 262 -15.62 5.99 -17.09
CA ARG A 262 -15.43 5.54 -18.49
C ARG A 262 -16.02 4.16 -18.74
N THR A 263 -16.17 3.36 -17.68
CA THR A 263 -16.75 2.03 -17.71
C THR A 263 -17.64 1.83 -16.49
N LEU A 264 -18.64 0.96 -16.60
CA LEU A 264 -19.44 0.46 -15.48
C LEU A 264 -19.11 -1.00 -15.15
N SER A 265 -18.15 -1.58 -15.88
CA SER A 265 -17.68 -2.93 -15.64
C SER A 265 -16.78 -2.97 -14.40
N PRO A 266 -16.81 -4.04 -13.60
CA PRO A 266 -16.00 -4.13 -12.40
C PRO A 266 -14.51 -4.16 -12.74
N VAL A 267 -13.70 -3.68 -11.79
CA VAL A 267 -12.24 -3.72 -11.87
C VAL A 267 -11.65 -4.58 -10.75
N ILE A 268 -10.62 -5.36 -11.06
CA ILE A 268 -9.78 -6.04 -10.09
C ILE A 268 -8.43 -5.32 -10.06
N VAL A 269 -8.00 -4.84 -8.90
CA VAL A 269 -6.69 -4.22 -8.73
C VAL A 269 -5.74 -5.24 -8.12
N LEU A 270 -4.62 -5.52 -8.78
CA LEU A 270 -3.59 -6.41 -8.24
C LEU A 270 -2.62 -5.60 -7.38
N THR A 271 -2.32 -6.10 -6.19
CA THR A 271 -1.47 -5.41 -5.22
C THR A 271 -0.43 -6.33 -4.60
N ASP A 272 0.68 -5.77 -4.14
CA ASP A 272 1.69 -6.46 -3.34
C ASP A 272 2.34 -5.52 -2.31
N GLY A 273 3.36 -6.00 -1.60
CA GLY A 273 4.07 -5.22 -0.58
C GLY A 273 4.89 -4.03 -1.12
N GLU A 274 5.03 -3.90 -2.44
CA GLU A 274 5.71 -2.78 -3.11
C GLU A 274 4.72 -1.74 -3.65
N THR A 275 3.43 -2.09 -3.82
CA THR A 275 2.35 -1.13 -4.09
C THR A 275 2.31 -0.07 -2.98
N ALA A 276 2.62 1.19 -3.30
CA ALA A 276 2.81 2.24 -2.28
C ALA A 276 2.27 3.63 -2.70
N SER A 277 2.04 4.51 -1.72
CA SER A 277 1.82 5.94 -1.95
C SER A 277 0.60 6.22 -2.84
N ALA A 278 0.78 6.87 -4.00
CA ALA A 278 -0.32 7.20 -4.91
C ALA A 278 -1.06 5.95 -5.43
N SER A 279 -0.38 4.80 -5.54
CA SER A 279 -1.00 3.51 -5.88
C SER A 279 -1.96 3.03 -4.80
N GLU A 280 -1.64 3.30 -3.53
CA GLU A 280 -2.53 3.00 -2.41
C GLU A 280 -3.74 3.94 -2.40
N LEU A 281 -3.60 5.20 -2.83
CA LEU A 281 -4.76 6.07 -3.02
C LEU A 281 -5.68 5.53 -4.13
N PHE A 282 -5.12 5.15 -5.30
CA PHE A 282 -5.90 4.53 -6.38
C PHE A 282 -6.67 3.31 -5.88
N ALA A 283 -5.98 2.38 -5.23
CA ALA A 283 -6.58 1.14 -4.74
C ALA A 283 -7.59 1.40 -3.61
N SER A 284 -7.37 2.41 -2.77
CA SER A 284 -8.33 2.83 -1.74
C SER A 284 -9.63 3.34 -2.35
N ASP A 285 -9.55 4.15 -3.40
CA ASP A 285 -10.72 4.70 -4.08
C ASP A 285 -11.57 3.59 -4.74
N ILE A 286 -10.93 2.66 -5.46
CA ILE A 286 -11.61 1.50 -6.04
C ILE A 286 -12.32 0.67 -4.97
N ARG A 287 -11.65 0.41 -3.84
CA ARG A 287 -12.20 -0.35 -2.71
C ARG A 287 -13.40 0.36 -2.09
N ASP A 288 -13.20 1.61 -1.69
CA ASP A 288 -14.16 2.33 -0.85
C ASP A 288 -15.42 2.76 -1.63
N THR A 289 -15.30 2.91 -2.96
CA THR A 289 -16.44 3.16 -3.85
C THR A 289 -17.18 1.87 -4.26
N ASN A 290 -16.66 0.69 -3.90
CA ASN A 290 -17.12 -0.63 -4.34
C ASN A 290 -17.15 -0.79 -5.87
N THR A 291 -16.36 -0.01 -6.60
CA THR A 291 -16.25 -0.11 -8.08
C THR A 291 -15.50 -1.39 -8.48
N GLY A 292 -14.73 -1.96 -7.57
CA GLY A 292 -13.94 -3.15 -7.83
C GLY A 292 -13.51 -3.89 -6.57
N ILE A 293 -12.62 -4.85 -6.76
CA ILE A 293 -11.95 -5.59 -5.68
C ILE A 293 -10.43 -5.50 -5.81
N LEU A 294 -9.74 -5.90 -4.75
CA LEU A 294 -8.28 -5.89 -4.63
C LEU A 294 -7.87 -7.34 -4.40
N VAL A 295 -6.87 -7.82 -5.12
CA VAL A 295 -6.39 -9.20 -5.08
C VAL A 295 -4.87 -9.20 -4.99
N GLY A 296 -4.30 -9.97 -4.08
CA GLY A 296 -2.85 -10.12 -3.94
C GLY A 296 -2.38 -9.94 -2.51
N GLY A 297 -1.24 -9.26 -2.35
CA GLY A 297 -0.64 -8.96 -1.06
C GLY A 297 -1.13 -7.64 -0.47
N ARG A 298 -0.93 -7.51 0.85
CA ARG A 298 -1.11 -6.24 1.57
C ARG A 298 -0.12 -5.19 1.07
N THR A 299 -0.60 -3.96 0.84
CA THR A 299 0.23 -2.87 0.31
C THR A 299 1.25 -2.35 1.32
N PHE A 300 2.16 -1.51 0.83
CA PHE A 300 3.34 -1.04 1.53
C PHE A 300 3.05 -0.27 2.83
N GLY A 301 1.98 0.54 2.87
CA GLY A 301 1.61 1.39 3.99
C GLY A 301 2.25 2.79 3.99
N LYS A 302 2.46 3.40 2.83
CA LYS A 302 2.99 4.77 2.70
C LYS A 302 1.84 5.76 2.51
N GLY A 303 1.15 6.06 3.60
CA GLY A 303 0.03 7.01 3.62
C GLY A 303 0.44 8.47 3.78
N VAL A 304 1.65 8.85 3.36
CA VAL A 304 2.17 10.22 3.54
C VAL A 304 2.80 10.78 2.27
N ALA A 305 2.67 12.09 2.07
CA ALA A 305 3.27 12.84 0.98
C ALA A 305 4.37 13.77 1.48
N GLN A 306 5.35 14.02 0.62
CA GLN A 306 6.46 14.90 0.91
C GLN A 306 6.37 16.20 0.12
N THR A 307 6.72 17.31 0.74
CA THR A 307 7.00 18.58 0.08
C THR A 307 8.51 18.74 -0.08
N VAL A 308 8.96 19.06 -1.30
CA VAL A 308 10.35 19.45 -1.54
C VAL A 308 10.44 20.96 -1.43
N LEU A 309 11.22 21.43 -0.47
CA LEU A 309 11.58 22.83 -0.29
C LEU A 309 12.99 23.03 -0.86
N ASP A 310 13.08 23.83 -1.91
CA ASP A 310 14.31 24.12 -2.64
C ASP A 310 14.43 25.62 -2.95
N GLN A 311 15.41 25.98 -3.79
CA GLN A 311 15.63 27.37 -4.22
C GLN A 311 14.40 28.01 -4.88
N ARG A 312 13.52 27.24 -5.52
CA ARG A 312 12.31 27.77 -6.18
C ARG A 312 11.24 28.10 -5.15
N ALA A 313 11.06 27.22 -4.17
CA ALA A 313 10.06 27.40 -3.11
C ALA A 313 10.49 28.46 -2.09
N LEU A 314 11.74 28.40 -1.62
CA LEU A 314 12.29 29.24 -0.55
C LEU A 314 13.72 29.72 -0.89
N PRO A 315 13.88 30.71 -1.80
CA PRO A 315 15.19 31.15 -2.29
C PRO A 315 16.12 31.70 -1.21
N ASP A 316 15.57 32.25 -0.13
CA ASP A 316 16.34 32.76 1.01
C ASP A 316 16.91 31.62 1.90
N TYR A 317 16.29 30.44 1.87
CA TYR A 317 16.71 29.26 2.62
C TYR A 317 17.69 28.38 1.84
N PHE A 318 17.55 28.33 0.51
CA PHE A 318 18.32 27.45 -0.38
C PHE A 318 19.08 28.24 -1.46
N PRO A 319 19.93 29.22 -1.10
CA PRO A 319 20.62 30.04 -2.09
C PRO A 319 21.61 29.25 -2.96
N ASP A 320 22.06 28.07 -2.50
CA ASP A 320 23.08 27.24 -3.14
C ASP A 320 22.52 26.06 -3.96
N GLY A 321 21.20 25.93 -4.02
CA GLY A 321 20.52 24.87 -4.77
C GLY A 321 20.45 23.52 -4.05
N ASP A 322 20.73 23.51 -2.75
CA ASP A 322 20.36 22.42 -1.84
C ASP A 322 18.84 22.36 -1.65
N ALA A 323 18.36 21.28 -1.03
CA ALA A 323 16.93 21.09 -0.79
C ALA A 323 16.68 20.25 0.45
N ILE A 324 15.53 20.46 1.09
CA ILE A 324 15.00 19.53 2.10
C ILE A 324 13.65 19.01 1.62
N LYS A 325 13.48 17.70 1.69
CA LYS A 325 12.22 17.01 1.45
C LYS A 325 11.63 16.65 2.81
N ILE A 326 10.42 17.12 3.10
CA ILE A 326 9.76 16.96 4.40
C ILE A 326 8.44 16.22 4.20
N THR A 327 8.14 15.26 5.08
CA THR A 327 6.82 14.64 5.14
C THR A 327 5.80 15.63 5.67
N SER A 328 4.95 16.15 4.78
CA SER A 328 4.09 17.31 5.05
C SER A 328 2.60 17.03 4.94
N TYR A 329 2.22 15.88 4.39
CA TYR A 329 0.81 15.51 4.24
C TYR A 329 0.58 14.06 4.66
N ARG A 330 -0.62 13.79 5.17
CA ARG A 330 -1.14 12.43 5.38
C ARG A 330 -2.38 12.19 4.53
N PHE A 331 -2.41 11.04 3.88
CA PHE A 331 -3.47 10.59 2.99
C PHE A 331 -4.58 9.88 3.75
N TYR A 332 -5.81 10.13 3.32
CA TYR A 332 -7.00 9.43 3.76
C TYR A 332 -7.86 9.07 2.55
N ALA A 333 -8.37 7.85 2.55
CA ALA A 333 -9.31 7.34 1.57
C ALA A 333 -10.68 8.03 1.70
N PRO A 334 -11.62 7.84 0.74
CA PRO A 334 -12.97 8.39 0.84
C PRO A 334 -13.71 7.98 2.14
N SER A 335 -13.45 6.78 2.67
CA SER A 335 -13.95 6.32 3.98
C SER A 335 -13.38 7.09 5.18
N GLY A 336 -12.42 7.98 4.95
CA GLY A 336 -11.70 8.74 5.99
C GLY A 336 -10.57 7.97 6.64
N SER A 337 -10.22 6.77 6.16
CA SER A 337 -9.16 5.94 6.74
C SER A 337 -7.82 6.16 6.06
N THR A 338 -6.74 6.14 6.83
CA THR A 338 -5.37 6.27 6.28
C THR A 338 -4.75 4.92 5.98
N THR A 339 -3.91 4.88 4.95
CA THR A 339 -3.03 3.73 4.65
C THR A 339 -1.70 3.81 5.40
N ASP A 340 -1.42 4.93 6.07
CA ASP A 340 -0.14 5.16 6.75
C ASP A 340 0.12 4.08 7.80
N THR A 341 1.28 3.43 7.71
CA THR A 341 1.70 2.23 8.43
C THR A 341 0.90 0.96 8.09
N VAL A 342 -0.42 1.06 7.96
CA VAL A 342 -1.34 -0.08 7.80
C VAL A 342 -1.25 -0.75 6.43
N GLY A 343 -1.09 0.04 5.38
CA GLY A 343 -1.38 -0.38 4.00
C GLY A 343 -2.86 -0.75 3.82
N LEU A 344 -3.18 -1.18 2.60
CA LEU A 344 -4.46 -1.73 2.21
C LEU A 344 -4.41 -3.24 2.31
N ILE A 345 -5.42 -3.78 2.97
CA ILE A 345 -5.68 -5.20 2.98
C ILE A 345 -6.55 -5.49 1.76
N PRO A 346 -6.11 -6.35 0.83
CA PRO A 346 -6.89 -6.71 -0.35
C PRO A 346 -8.14 -7.51 0.06
N HIS A 347 -9.16 -7.49 -0.79
CA HIS A 347 -10.38 -8.27 -0.58
C HIS A 347 -10.09 -9.77 -0.60
N LEU A 348 -9.14 -10.19 -1.43
CA LEU A 348 -8.61 -11.56 -1.46
C LEU A 348 -7.11 -11.51 -1.20
N LEU A 349 -6.73 -11.83 0.04
CA LEU A 349 -5.33 -11.93 0.46
C LEU A 349 -4.73 -13.26 0.01
N VAL A 350 -3.98 -13.21 -1.09
CA VAL A 350 -3.30 -14.33 -1.75
C VAL A 350 -1.82 -14.02 -1.93
N ASP A 351 -1.03 -15.04 -2.26
CA ASP A 351 0.34 -14.83 -2.73
C ASP A 351 0.32 -13.90 -3.97
N PRO A 352 1.06 -12.78 -4.00
CA PRO A 352 1.14 -11.90 -5.16
C PRO A 352 1.50 -12.60 -6.47
N ASP A 353 2.23 -13.72 -6.42
CA ASP A 353 2.57 -14.52 -7.60
C ASP A 353 1.37 -15.25 -8.21
N LEU A 354 0.32 -15.51 -7.42
CA LEU A 354 -0.93 -16.15 -7.88
C LEU A 354 -2.04 -15.13 -8.19
N ALA A 355 -1.84 -13.85 -7.86
CA ALA A 355 -2.88 -12.82 -7.97
C ALA A 355 -3.41 -12.64 -9.41
N PRO A 356 -2.59 -12.62 -10.48
CA PRO A 356 -3.07 -12.50 -11.85
C PRO A 356 -3.97 -13.67 -12.27
N GLU A 357 -3.59 -14.89 -11.93
CA GLU A 357 -4.35 -16.09 -12.24
C GLU A 357 -5.67 -16.11 -11.44
N VAL A 358 -5.65 -15.72 -10.17
CA VAL A 358 -6.88 -15.58 -9.35
C VAL A 358 -7.83 -14.55 -9.98
N ALA A 359 -7.31 -13.38 -10.38
CA ALA A 359 -8.11 -12.34 -11.02
C ALA A 359 -8.65 -12.78 -12.38
N THR A 360 -7.86 -13.52 -13.16
CA THR A 360 -8.30 -14.12 -14.44
C THR A 360 -9.43 -15.11 -14.21
N LEU A 361 -9.32 -16.00 -13.21
CA LEU A 361 -10.37 -16.96 -12.87
C LEU A 361 -11.68 -16.28 -12.47
N LEU A 362 -11.62 -15.18 -11.71
CA LEU A 362 -12.80 -14.40 -11.28
C LEU A 362 -13.45 -13.60 -12.40
N SER A 363 -12.69 -13.30 -13.45
CA SER A 363 -13.14 -12.48 -14.59
C SER A 363 -13.88 -13.30 -15.65
N ALA A 364 -14.16 -14.59 -15.41
CA ALA A 364 -14.91 -15.39 -16.36
C ALA A 364 -16.28 -14.75 -16.66
N SER A 365 -16.63 -14.65 -17.95
CA SER A 365 -17.93 -14.11 -18.35
C SER A 365 -19.07 -14.90 -17.71
N SER A 366 -20.17 -14.20 -17.39
CA SER A 366 -21.40 -14.84 -16.90
C SER A 366 -21.85 -15.97 -17.84
N PRO A 367 -22.20 -17.17 -17.30
CA PRO A 367 -22.59 -18.30 -18.12
C PRO A 367 -23.83 -17.99 -18.98
N LYS A 368 -23.80 -18.38 -20.26
CA LYS A 368 -24.91 -18.20 -21.20
C LYS A 368 -25.70 -19.50 -21.34
N GLY A 369 -26.95 -19.49 -20.87
CA GLY A 369 -27.93 -20.56 -21.10
C GLY A 369 -27.88 -21.73 -20.11
N SER A 370 -26.70 -22.14 -19.63
CA SER A 370 -26.56 -23.11 -18.54
C SER A 370 -25.50 -22.65 -17.53
N THR A 371 -25.81 -22.72 -16.25
CA THR A 371 -24.88 -22.45 -15.14
C THR A 371 -23.97 -23.63 -14.82
N GLU A 372 -24.28 -24.83 -15.31
CA GLU A 372 -23.49 -26.05 -15.06
C GLU A 372 -22.01 -25.84 -15.46
N GLY A 373 -21.09 -26.25 -14.57
CA GLY A 373 -19.65 -26.03 -14.77
C GLY A 373 -19.12 -24.68 -14.26
N TYR A 374 -19.95 -23.88 -13.58
CA TYR A 374 -19.54 -22.59 -13.02
C TYR A 374 -19.72 -22.53 -11.51
N LEU A 375 -18.85 -21.77 -10.86
CA LEU A 375 -19.09 -21.18 -9.55
C LEU A 375 -19.48 -19.71 -9.71
N ARG A 376 -20.27 -19.23 -8.76
CA ARG A 376 -20.58 -17.82 -8.56
C ARG A 376 -20.21 -17.42 -7.14
N ILE A 377 -19.47 -16.33 -7.01
CA ILE A 377 -19.03 -15.78 -5.74
C ILE A 377 -19.64 -14.37 -5.61
N ASP A 378 -20.47 -14.17 -4.59
CA ASP A 378 -21.13 -12.89 -4.34
C ASP A 378 -20.35 -12.09 -3.30
N PHE A 379 -19.57 -11.11 -3.75
CA PHE A 379 -18.83 -10.20 -2.90
C PHE A 379 -18.48 -8.89 -3.63
N ASN A 380 -19.09 -7.78 -3.20
CA ASN A 380 -19.26 -6.48 -3.90
C ASN A 380 -19.95 -6.58 -5.27
N TRP A 381 -19.46 -7.48 -6.11
CA TRP A 381 -19.96 -7.86 -7.41
C TRP A 381 -20.31 -9.35 -7.46
N ARG A 382 -20.84 -9.79 -8.59
CA ARG A 382 -21.03 -11.21 -8.89
C ARG A 382 -19.87 -11.65 -9.76
N TRP A 383 -18.99 -12.45 -9.19
CA TRP A 383 -17.86 -13.03 -9.89
C TRP A 383 -18.19 -14.46 -10.31
N TYR A 384 -17.70 -14.87 -11.46
CA TYR A 384 -17.90 -16.23 -11.96
C TYR A 384 -16.55 -16.89 -12.13
N VAL A 385 -16.52 -18.21 -11.91
CA VAL A 385 -15.34 -19.04 -12.14
C VAL A 385 -15.76 -20.26 -12.94
N GLU A 386 -15.15 -20.48 -14.09
CA GLU A 386 -15.37 -21.69 -14.87
C GLU A 386 -14.56 -22.86 -14.26
N LEU A 387 -15.25 -23.91 -13.82
CA LEU A 387 -14.67 -25.01 -13.06
C LEU A 387 -13.65 -25.82 -13.86
N ASP A 388 -13.90 -26.06 -15.15
CA ASP A 388 -12.96 -26.82 -15.98
C ASP A 388 -11.61 -26.09 -16.10
N THR A 389 -11.64 -24.77 -16.27
CA THR A 389 -10.45 -23.91 -16.29
C THR A 389 -9.79 -23.88 -14.91
N ALA A 390 -10.55 -23.64 -13.85
CA ALA A 390 -10.05 -23.56 -12.47
C ALA A 390 -9.41 -24.87 -11.96
N LEU A 391 -9.91 -26.03 -12.39
CA LEU A 391 -9.45 -27.35 -11.98
C LEU A 391 -8.30 -27.91 -12.84
N SER A 392 -7.93 -27.20 -13.92
CA SER A 392 -6.80 -27.55 -14.77
C SER A 392 -5.47 -27.55 -13.99
N GLU A 393 -4.46 -28.25 -14.52
CA GLU A 393 -3.14 -28.32 -13.87
C GLU A 393 -2.48 -26.94 -13.70
N THR A 394 -2.75 -26.00 -14.61
CA THR A 394 -2.18 -24.65 -14.60
C THR A 394 -2.84 -23.72 -13.58
N HIS A 395 -4.13 -23.88 -13.31
CA HIS A 395 -4.89 -22.94 -12.47
C HIS A 395 -5.29 -23.48 -11.10
N ARG A 396 -5.06 -24.77 -10.82
CA ARG A 396 -5.49 -25.40 -9.55
C ARG A 396 -4.94 -24.72 -8.31
N ASP A 397 -3.70 -24.24 -8.36
CA ASP A 397 -3.07 -23.55 -7.22
C ASP A 397 -3.72 -22.18 -7.00
N ALA A 398 -3.96 -21.42 -8.08
CA ALA A 398 -4.69 -20.16 -8.02
C ALA A 398 -6.14 -20.35 -7.54
N PHE A 399 -6.83 -21.40 -8.00
CA PHE A 399 -8.17 -21.72 -7.53
C PHE A 399 -8.20 -22.10 -6.05
N THR A 400 -7.20 -22.87 -5.58
CA THR A 400 -7.06 -23.18 -4.15
C THR A 400 -6.82 -21.91 -3.34
N ALA A 401 -5.90 -21.04 -3.80
CA ALA A 401 -5.62 -19.77 -3.14
C ALA A 401 -6.84 -18.83 -3.10
N LEU A 402 -7.63 -18.79 -4.18
CA LEU A 402 -8.91 -18.07 -4.21
C LEU A 402 -9.83 -18.54 -3.10
N LEU A 403 -10.06 -19.86 -2.98
CA LEU A 403 -10.95 -20.42 -1.96
C LEU A 403 -10.45 -20.17 -0.53
N GLU A 404 -9.14 -20.27 -0.29
CA GLU A 404 -8.53 -19.96 1.02
C GLU A 404 -8.62 -18.47 1.40
N ALA A 405 -8.68 -17.58 0.40
CA ALA A 405 -8.73 -16.14 0.59
C ALA A 405 -10.15 -15.60 0.75
N LEU A 406 -11.19 -16.42 0.54
CA LEU A 406 -12.58 -15.99 0.69
C LEU A 406 -12.86 -15.64 2.16
N PRO A 407 -13.30 -14.40 2.45
CA PRO A 407 -13.72 -14.02 3.79
C PRO A 407 -14.96 -14.79 4.25
N ASP A 408 -15.11 -14.96 5.56
CA ASP A 408 -16.30 -15.59 6.12
C ASP A 408 -17.57 -14.82 5.78
N GLY A 409 -18.64 -15.56 5.47
CA GLY A 409 -19.92 -15.00 5.08
C GLY A 409 -20.04 -14.63 3.60
N VAL A 410 -18.95 -14.73 2.81
CA VAL A 410 -19.05 -14.66 1.35
C VAL A 410 -19.88 -15.83 0.85
N ARG A 411 -20.91 -15.51 0.05
CA ARG A 411 -21.83 -16.50 -0.48
C ARG A 411 -21.24 -17.11 -1.74
N VAL A 412 -21.05 -18.42 -1.72
CA VAL A 412 -20.57 -19.21 -2.87
C VAL A 412 -21.71 -20.09 -3.37
N LEU A 413 -21.93 -20.08 -4.68
CA LEU A 413 -22.93 -20.89 -5.34
C LEU A 413 -22.30 -21.74 -6.45
N GLU A 414 -22.79 -22.96 -6.59
CA GLU A 414 -22.44 -23.86 -7.70
C GLU A 414 -23.60 -23.96 -8.69
N GLY A 415 -23.27 -23.98 -9.97
CA GLY A 415 -24.24 -24.08 -11.03
C GLY A 415 -24.86 -25.47 -11.15
N THR A 416 -26.19 -25.54 -11.13
CA THR A 416 -26.97 -26.79 -11.22
C THR A 416 -27.59 -27.02 -12.60
N GLY A 417 -27.22 -26.21 -13.59
CA GLY A 417 -27.72 -26.26 -14.97
C GLY A 417 -28.96 -25.40 -15.23
N GLY A 418 -29.24 -25.17 -16.52
CA GLY A 418 -30.27 -24.21 -16.95
C GLY A 418 -29.83 -22.75 -16.73
N PRO A 419 -30.62 -21.75 -17.15
CA PRO A 419 -30.16 -20.37 -17.23
C PRO A 419 -29.92 -19.70 -15.86
N ASP A 420 -30.62 -20.15 -14.81
CA ASP A 420 -30.58 -19.54 -13.47
C ASP A 420 -30.39 -20.60 -12.35
N GLY A 421 -29.94 -21.81 -12.68
CA GLY A 421 -29.79 -22.88 -11.70
C GLY A 421 -28.58 -22.68 -10.81
N TRP A 422 -28.78 -22.21 -9.59
CA TRP A 422 -27.71 -22.03 -8.60
C TRP A 422 -28.10 -22.69 -7.28
N ALA A 423 -27.16 -23.38 -6.64
CA ALA A 423 -27.30 -23.89 -5.29
C ALA A 423 -26.19 -23.34 -4.39
N ASP A 424 -26.54 -22.96 -3.16
CA ASP A 424 -25.56 -22.57 -2.16
C ASP A 424 -24.64 -23.75 -1.84
N THR A 425 -23.34 -23.47 -1.67
CA THR A 425 -22.33 -24.44 -1.24
C THR A 425 -21.33 -23.77 -0.32
N THR A 426 -20.48 -24.56 0.32
CA THR A 426 -19.40 -24.07 1.20
C THR A 426 -18.02 -24.36 0.60
N VAL A 427 -17.01 -23.62 1.03
CA VAL A 427 -15.61 -23.91 0.65
C VAL A 427 -15.22 -25.33 1.07
N GLU A 428 -15.64 -25.78 2.26
CA GLU A 428 -15.39 -27.14 2.74
C GLU A 428 -15.96 -28.21 1.78
N GLU A 429 -17.20 -28.04 1.32
CA GLU A 429 -17.83 -28.95 0.35
C GLU A 429 -17.09 -28.97 -0.99
N LEU A 430 -16.67 -27.80 -1.49
CA LEU A 430 -15.92 -27.67 -2.74
C LEU A 430 -14.55 -28.37 -2.64
N VAL A 431 -13.81 -28.12 -1.56
CA VAL A 431 -12.50 -28.74 -1.30
C VAL A 431 -12.63 -30.27 -1.24
N GLY A 432 -13.64 -30.79 -0.54
CA GLY A 432 -13.91 -32.22 -0.45
C GLY A 432 -14.30 -32.85 -1.78
N ARG A 433 -15.10 -32.14 -2.59
CA ARG A 433 -15.59 -32.63 -3.89
C ARG A 433 -14.50 -32.66 -4.96
N TYR A 434 -13.69 -31.60 -5.04
CA TYR A 434 -12.66 -31.45 -6.07
C TYR A 434 -11.27 -31.93 -5.64
N VAL A 435 -11.13 -32.43 -4.41
CA VAL A 435 -9.90 -33.05 -3.91
C VAL A 435 -8.73 -32.06 -3.93
N LEU A 436 -8.96 -30.85 -3.39
CA LEU A 436 -7.95 -29.79 -3.30
C LEU A 436 -7.01 -30.04 -2.10
N THR A 437 -6.06 -30.96 -2.27
CA THR A 437 -5.21 -31.45 -1.17
C THR A 437 -4.23 -30.43 -0.58
N SER A 438 -3.98 -29.32 -1.29
CA SER A 438 -3.14 -28.22 -0.83
C SER A 438 -3.89 -27.21 0.05
N TYR A 439 -5.23 -27.28 0.10
CA TYR A 439 -6.07 -26.33 0.83
C TYR A 439 -5.74 -26.29 2.33
N ARG A 440 -5.65 -25.07 2.85
CA ARG A 440 -5.42 -24.76 4.27
C ARG A 440 -6.56 -23.91 4.81
N ASP A 441 -7.30 -24.49 5.74
CA ASP A 441 -8.26 -23.74 6.55
C ASP A 441 -7.50 -22.72 7.41
N ARG A 442 -7.94 -21.46 7.35
CA ARG A 442 -7.35 -20.33 8.10
C ARG A 442 -8.02 -20.13 9.47
N SER A 443 -9.06 -20.89 9.80
CA SER A 443 -9.75 -20.84 11.09
C SER A 443 -8.99 -21.56 12.21
N PHE A 444 -9.42 -21.33 13.45
CA PHE A 444 -8.87 -22.01 14.63
C PHE A 444 -9.76 -23.15 15.12
N THR A 445 -9.14 -24.17 15.71
CA THR A 445 -9.81 -25.39 16.14
C THR A 445 -10.66 -25.25 17.40
N ASP A 446 -10.54 -24.14 18.13
CA ASP A 446 -11.16 -23.90 19.45
C ASP A 446 -12.04 -22.64 19.51
N THR A 447 -12.36 -22.01 18.39
CA THR A 447 -13.16 -20.77 18.33
C THR A 447 -14.65 -21.00 18.17
N ALA A 448 -15.09 -22.18 17.74
CA ALA A 448 -16.50 -22.47 17.42
C ALA A 448 -17.49 -22.21 18.58
N GLY A 449 -17.03 -22.20 19.84
CA GLY A 449 -17.84 -21.88 21.02
C GLY A 449 -17.85 -20.41 21.43
N SER A 450 -16.97 -19.58 20.85
CA SER A 450 -16.87 -18.16 21.15
C SER A 450 -18.04 -17.39 20.52
N PRO A 451 -18.64 -16.40 21.21
CA PRO A 451 -19.59 -15.48 20.59
C PRO A 451 -18.95 -14.62 19.49
N TYR A 452 -17.62 -14.57 19.42
CA TYR A 452 -16.83 -13.78 18.49
C TYR A 452 -16.10 -14.62 17.43
N ALA A 453 -16.52 -15.87 17.21
CA ALA A 453 -15.87 -16.78 16.26
C ALA A 453 -15.66 -16.15 14.87
N ALA A 454 -16.71 -15.52 14.32
CA ALA A 454 -16.64 -14.88 13.00
C ALA A 454 -15.64 -13.71 12.93
N GLN A 455 -15.48 -12.92 14.00
CA GLN A 455 -14.49 -11.85 14.07
C GLN A 455 -13.08 -12.42 14.15
N ILE A 456 -12.90 -13.49 14.92
CA ILE A 456 -11.60 -14.16 15.07
C ILE A 456 -11.17 -14.78 13.74
N ASP A 457 -12.06 -15.53 13.09
CA ASP A 457 -11.81 -16.21 11.82
C ASP A 457 -11.55 -15.19 10.71
N ARG A 458 -12.31 -14.09 10.65
CA ARG A 458 -12.05 -12.97 9.72
C ARG A 458 -10.66 -12.37 9.91
N LEU A 459 -10.23 -12.09 11.15
CA LEU A 459 -8.88 -11.57 11.42
C LEU A 459 -7.78 -12.60 11.08
N ALA A 460 -8.06 -13.89 11.24
CA ALA A 460 -7.14 -14.97 10.87
C ALA A 460 -6.98 -15.07 9.34
N THR A 461 -8.07 -14.96 8.58
CA THR A 461 -8.08 -15.00 7.10
C THR A 461 -7.18 -13.92 6.50
N TYR A 462 -7.16 -12.72 7.11
CA TYR A 462 -6.29 -11.61 6.71
C TYR A 462 -4.91 -11.60 7.39
N GLY A 463 -4.57 -12.64 8.15
CA GLY A 463 -3.28 -12.77 8.81
C GLY A 463 -3.00 -11.71 9.89
N ILE A 464 -4.04 -11.07 10.43
CA ILE A 464 -3.94 -10.07 11.51
C ILE A 464 -3.74 -10.75 12.87
N LEU A 465 -4.29 -11.96 13.02
CA LEU A 465 -4.35 -12.65 14.29
C LEU A 465 -3.61 -13.98 14.23
N ALA A 466 -2.76 -14.21 15.22
CA ALA A 466 -1.99 -15.45 15.37
C ALA A 466 -2.51 -16.30 16.53
N GLY A 467 -2.56 -17.61 16.31
CA GLY A 467 -2.88 -18.59 17.34
C GLY A 467 -1.75 -18.75 18.36
N THR A 468 -2.04 -19.53 19.40
CA THR A 468 -1.08 -19.92 20.46
C THR A 468 -0.19 -21.11 20.07
N GLY A 469 -0.41 -21.68 18.88
CA GLY A 469 0.24 -22.90 18.38
C GLY A 469 -0.73 -24.08 18.31
N GLY A 470 -0.38 -25.10 17.50
CA GLY A 470 -1.20 -26.32 17.36
C GLY A 470 -2.60 -26.12 16.76
N GLY A 471 -2.85 -24.96 16.12
CA GLY A 471 -4.15 -24.60 15.55
C GLY A 471 -5.16 -24.01 16.54
N ALA A 472 -4.74 -23.62 17.76
CA ALA A 472 -5.62 -23.06 18.79
C ALA A 472 -5.43 -21.55 18.99
N PHE A 473 -6.51 -20.82 19.29
CA PHE A 473 -6.53 -19.39 19.59
C PHE A 473 -6.62 -19.06 21.09
N GLN A 474 -7.28 -19.91 21.88
CA GLN A 474 -7.64 -19.68 23.29
C GLN A 474 -8.50 -18.43 23.54
N PRO A 475 -9.80 -18.44 23.14
CA PRO A 475 -10.69 -17.27 23.19
C PRO A 475 -10.77 -16.59 24.57
N GLU A 476 -11.07 -17.37 25.62
CA GLU A 476 -11.25 -16.87 27.01
C GLU A 476 -9.91 -16.56 27.73
N GLY A 477 -8.77 -16.75 27.07
CA GLY A 477 -7.46 -16.50 27.66
C GLY A 477 -7.27 -15.02 28.01
N SER A 478 -6.64 -14.73 29.16
CA SER A 478 -6.28 -13.35 29.53
C SER A 478 -5.31 -12.74 28.52
N LEU A 479 -5.62 -11.53 28.05
CA LEU A 479 -4.76 -10.75 27.17
C LEU A 479 -3.68 -10.04 27.97
N THR A 480 -2.42 -10.36 27.66
CA THR A 480 -1.25 -9.63 28.19
C THR A 480 -0.95 -8.39 27.35
N ARG A 481 -0.23 -7.43 27.94
CA ARG A 481 0.25 -6.22 27.22
C ARG A 481 1.12 -6.56 26.01
N ALA A 482 1.98 -7.56 26.11
CA ALA A 482 2.79 -8.06 25.00
C ALA A 482 1.93 -8.61 23.85
N GLN A 483 0.90 -9.41 24.16
CA GLN A 483 -0.01 -9.96 23.16
C GLN A 483 -0.83 -8.86 22.48
N LEU A 484 -1.27 -7.84 23.22
CA LEU A 484 -1.93 -6.68 22.63
C LEU A 484 -1.01 -5.95 21.64
N CYS A 485 0.25 -5.69 22.01
CA CYS A 485 1.21 -5.07 21.09
C CYS A 485 1.48 -5.93 19.86
N ALA A 486 1.55 -7.25 19.98
CA ALA A 486 1.73 -8.14 18.82
C ALA A 486 0.51 -8.09 17.89
N LEU A 487 -0.71 -8.13 18.43
CA LEU A 487 -1.94 -7.98 17.66
C LEU A 487 -1.98 -6.63 16.92
N LEU A 488 -1.69 -5.53 17.60
CA LEU A 488 -1.70 -4.20 17.00
C LEU A 488 -0.58 -4.03 15.96
N ALA A 489 0.62 -4.53 16.22
CA ALA A 489 1.72 -4.47 15.26
C ALA A 489 1.38 -5.21 13.95
N GLN A 490 0.73 -6.38 14.07
CA GLN A 490 0.27 -7.14 12.91
C GLN A 490 -0.89 -6.43 12.18
N ALA A 491 -1.88 -5.92 12.94
CA ALA A 491 -3.00 -5.16 12.40
C ALA A 491 -2.55 -3.90 11.67
N LEU A 492 -1.48 -3.26 12.14
CA LEU A 492 -0.91 -2.05 11.57
C LEU A 492 0.21 -2.30 10.57
N ASN A 493 0.53 -3.55 10.22
CA ASN A 493 1.67 -3.89 9.36
C ASN A 493 2.98 -3.16 9.77
N CYS A 494 3.19 -3.01 11.08
CA CYS A 494 4.27 -2.20 11.62
C CYS A 494 5.62 -2.68 11.09
N ARG A 495 6.30 -1.80 10.36
CA ARG A 495 7.71 -2.03 10.01
C ARG A 495 8.53 -1.97 11.28
N VAL A 496 9.21 -3.07 11.55
CA VAL A 496 9.97 -3.24 12.78
C VAL A 496 11.15 -2.26 12.79
N PRO A 497 11.20 -1.30 13.73
CA PRO A 497 12.33 -0.40 13.82
C PRO A 497 13.58 -1.18 14.24
N THR A 498 14.71 -0.87 13.62
CA THR A 498 16.02 -1.26 14.16
C THR A 498 16.39 -0.29 15.28
N GLY A 499 16.92 -0.79 16.39
CA GLY A 499 17.35 0.03 17.53
C GLY A 499 17.04 -0.56 18.90
N GLU A 500 17.42 0.16 19.95
CA GLU A 500 17.17 -0.24 21.33
C GLU A 500 15.69 -0.06 21.72
N SER A 501 15.26 -0.86 22.70
CA SER A 501 13.94 -0.74 23.32
C SER A 501 13.85 0.55 24.14
N GLN A 502 12.69 1.21 24.10
CA GLN A 502 12.36 2.33 25.01
C GLN A 502 12.18 1.88 26.47
N PHE A 503 12.02 0.58 26.71
CA PHE A 503 11.72 0.01 28.03
C PHE A 503 12.81 -0.94 28.50
N THR A 504 13.17 -0.80 29.78
CA THR A 504 14.25 -1.54 30.46
C THR A 504 13.95 -3.02 30.69
N ASP A 505 12.67 -3.42 30.68
CA ASP A 505 12.20 -4.80 30.87
C ASP A 505 11.66 -5.45 29.58
N VAL A 506 12.04 -4.92 28.42
CA VAL A 506 11.69 -5.46 27.09
C VAL A 506 12.98 -5.73 26.32
N SER A 507 13.28 -7.00 26.05
CA SER A 507 14.39 -7.40 25.18
C SER A 507 13.94 -7.43 23.72
N MET A 508 14.77 -6.92 22.80
CA MET A 508 14.47 -7.02 21.36
C MET A 508 14.55 -8.45 20.82
N ASP A 509 15.15 -9.37 21.58
CA ASP A 509 15.19 -10.81 21.28
C ASP A 509 13.92 -11.56 21.74
N ASP A 510 13.07 -10.92 22.56
CA ASP A 510 11.80 -11.50 22.96
C ASP A 510 10.84 -11.52 21.76
N TRP A 511 9.95 -12.52 21.70
CA TRP A 511 8.97 -12.65 20.61
C TRP A 511 8.08 -11.40 20.44
N TYR A 512 7.89 -10.63 21.51
CA TYR A 512 7.11 -9.38 21.52
C TYR A 512 7.97 -8.12 21.41
N GLY A 513 9.30 -8.19 21.55
CA GLY A 513 10.16 -7.02 21.76
C GLY A 513 10.03 -5.99 20.64
N LEU A 514 10.09 -6.48 19.41
CA LEU A 514 9.92 -5.70 18.18
C LEU A 514 8.52 -5.06 18.10
N CYS A 515 7.47 -5.80 18.45
CA CYS A 515 6.08 -5.32 18.42
C CYS A 515 5.83 -4.24 19.46
N VAL A 516 6.32 -4.43 20.69
CA VAL A 516 6.19 -3.44 21.77
C VAL A 516 6.88 -2.14 21.38
N ASN A 517 8.10 -2.20 20.85
CA ASN A 517 8.84 -1.01 20.43
C ASN A 517 8.12 -0.27 19.29
N ALA A 518 7.61 -1.00 18.29
CA ALA A 518 6.88 -0.41 17.18
C ALA A 518 5.60 0.31 17.63
N VAL A 519 4.76 -0.36 18.44
CA VAL A 519 3.48 0.19 18.91
C VAL A 519 3.68 1.34 19.89
N ALA A 520 4.73 1.30 20.72
CA ALA A 520 5.08 2.40 21.62
C ALA A 520 5.54 3.65 20.86
N ARG A 521 6.36 3.50 19.81
CA ARG A 521 6.78 4.62 18.95
C ARG A 521 5.61 5.28 18.21
N LEU A 522 4.54 4.54 17.96
CA LEU A 522 3.29 5.11 17.41
C LEU A 522 2.46 5.88 18.45
N GLY A 523 2.87 5.89 19.72
CA GLY A 523 2.15 6.53 20.82
C GLY A 523 0.90 5.78 21.29
N LEU A 524 0.72 4.54 20.85
CA LEU A 524 -0.49 3.76 21.17
C LEU A 524 -0.44 3.17 22.57
N VAL A 525 0.75 2.79 23.04
CA VAL A 525 0.97 2.24 24.38
C VAL A 525 2.05 3.02 25.13
N GLU A 526 1.88 3.10 26.45
CA GLU A 526 2.81 3.75 27.37
C GLU A 526 3.35 2.75 28.40
N GLY A 527 4.50 3.08 28.99
CA GLY A 527 5.07 2.30 30.09
C GLY A 527 4.28 2.42 31.39
N VAL A 528 4.62 1.58 32.36
CA VAL A 528 4.01 1.55 33.71
C VAL A 528 4.78 2.39 34.73
N GLY A 529 5.73 3.21 34.27
CA GLY A 529 6.62 4.02 35.10
C GLY A 529 8.03 3.41 35.24
N GLU A 530 8.98 4.23 35.72
CA GLU A 530 10.39 3.83 35.95
C GLU A 530 11.09 3.22 34.73
N GLY A 531 10.68 3.59 33.52
CA GLY A 531 11.21 3.03 32.27
C GLY A 531 10.82 1.57 32.01
N ARG A 532 9.73 1.08 32.61
CA ARG A 532 9.23 -0.30 32.44
C ARG A 532 7.95 -0.37 31.63
N PHE A 533 7.72 -1.49 30.96
CA PHE A 533 6.52 -1.81 30.19
C PHE A 533 5.63 -2.88 30.84
N ALA A 534 6.19 -3.82 31.60
CA ALA A 534 5.50 -4.98 32.17
C ALA A 534 4.76 -5.86 31.11
N PRO A 535 5.48 -6.55 30.21
CA PRO A 535 4.90 -7.27 29.07
C PRO A 535 3.88 -8.35 29.44
N ASP A 536 4.09 -9.08 30.54
CA ASP A 536 3.21 -10.18 30.97
C ASP A 536 1.98 -9.72 31.79
N ALA A 537 1.87 -8.43 32.11
CA ALA A 537 0.75 -7.94 32.89
C ALA A 537 -0.56 -8.00 32.07
N PRO A 538 -1.68 -8.37 32.68
CA PRO A 538 -2.98 -8.34 32.02
C PRO A 538 -3.37 -6.90 31.69
N VAL A 539 -4.16 -6.74 30.62
CA VAL A 539 -4.76 -5.45 30.24
C VAL A 539 -6.18 -5.39 30.81
N SER A 540 -6.56 -4.30 31.48
CA SER A 540 -7.96 -4.09 31.89
C SER A 540 -8.82 -3.58 30.72
N HIS A 541 -10.14 -3.74 30.80
CA HIS A 541 -11.07 -3.22 29.80
C HIS A 541 -10.89 -1.72 29.55
N GLU A 542 -10.77 -0.90 30.60
CA GLU A 542 -10.55 0.56 30.41
C GLU A 542 -9.20 0.89 29.77
N GLN A 543 -8.15 0.13 30.04
CA GLN A 543 -6.85 0.30 29.37
C GLN A 543 -6.94 -0.09 27.89
N PHE A 544 -7.59 -1.21 27.60
CA PHE A 544 -7.77 -1.71 26.25
C PHE A 544 -8.57 -0.72 25.40
N ILE A 545 -9.71 -0.23 25.91
CA ILE A 545 -10.56 0.74 25.22
C ILE A 545 -9.79 2.04 24.92
N THR A 546 -8.98 2.54 25.87
CA THR A 546 -8.16 3.73 25.64
C THR A 546 -7.11 3.53 24.55
N ILE A 547 -6.43 2.38 24.52
CA ILE A 547 -5.47 2.06 23.46
C ILE A 547 -6.18 1.98 22.09
N MET A 548 -7.33 1.32 22.04
CA MET A 548 -8.10 1.20 20.80
C MET A 548 -8.68 2.54 20.34
N ALA A 549 -9.04 3.45 21.25
CA ALA A 549 -9.50 4.79 20.89
C ALA A 549 -8.37 5.66 20.29
N ARG A 550 -7.13 5.52 20.79
CA ARG A 550 -5.94 6.17 20.19
C ARG A 550 -5.66 5.61 18.80
N LEU A 551 -5.78 4.28 18.66
CA LEU A 551 -5.71 3.61 17.36
C LEU A 551 -6.75 4.17 16.39
N SER A 552 -8.01 4.29 16.81
CA SER A 552 -9.09 4.83 15.98
C SER A 552 -8.81 6.25 15.48
N GLN A 553 -8.28 7.14 16.32
CA GLN A 553 -7.90 8.51 15.92
C GLN A 553 -6.77 8.52 14.90
N ARG A 554 -5.76 7.63 15.08
CA ARG A 554 -4.66 7.49 14.11
C ARG A 554 -5.17 6.97 12.77
N LEU A 555 -6.09 6.01 12.79
CA LEU A 555 -6.53 5.30 11.60
C LEU A 555 -7.59 6.05 10.79
N ASN A 556 -8.42 6.89 11.41
CA ASN A 556 -9.56 7.48 10.74
C ASN A 556 -9.76 8.96 11.11
N MET A 557 -9.83 9.82 10.09
CA MET A 557 -9.96 11.28 10.25
C MET A 557 -11.25 11.69 10.97
N TYR A 558 -12.35 10.96 10.80
CA TYR A 558 -13.61 11.30 11.46
C TYR A 558 -13.55 11.05 12.96
N MET A 559 -12.76 10.06 13.41
CA MET A 559 -12.53 9.80 14.82
C MET A 559 -11.69 10.91 15.48
N ASP A 560 -10.66 11.39 14.77
CA ASP A 560 -9.84 12.55 15.18
C ASP A 560 -10.73 13.81 15.31
N LEU A 561 -11.48 14.16 14.26
CA LEU A 561 -12.38 15.31 14.24
C LEU A 561 -13.48 15.21 15.31
N THR A 562 -14.08 14.03 15.50
CA THR A 562 -15.13 13.83 16.52
C THR A 562 -14.61 14.10 17.92
N LEU A 563 -13.37 13.70 18.23
CA LEU A 563 -12.80 13.96 19.54
C LEU A 563 -12.43 15.44 19.74
N GLN A 564 -11.92 16.11 18.70
CA GLN A 564 -11.65 17.55 18.75
C GLN A 564 -12.91 18.38 18.99
N GLU A 565 -14.06 17.91 18.50
CA GLU A 565 -15.37 18.54 18.68
C GLU A 565 -16.15 17.99 19.90
N MET A 566 -15.52 17.20 20.77
CA MET A 566 -16.18 16.59 21.92
C MET A 566 -16.85 17.65 22.82
N PRO A 567 -18.16 17.50 23.15
CA PRO A 567 -18.82 18.40 24.08
C PRO A 567 -18.16 18.40 25.46
N ALA A 568 -18.05 19.56 26.10
CA ALA A 568 -17.32 19.72 27.37
C ALA A 568 -17.88 18.87 28.54
N ASP A 569 -19.16 18.47 28.48
CA ASP A 569 -19.82 17.62 29.48
C ASP A 569 -19.96 16.15 29.05
N ALA A 570 -19.49 15.79 27.85
CA ALA A 570 -19.64 14.45 27.29
C ALA A 570 -19.00 13.36 28.17
N ALA A 571 -17.82 13.64 28.72
CA ALA A 571 -17.10 12.72 29.61
C ALA A 571 -17.79 12.49 30.96
N GLU A 572 -18.75 13.34 31.34
CA GLU A 572 -19.50 13.26 32.61
C GLU A 572 -20.86 12.55 32.46
N ALA A 573 -21.12 11.95 31.28
CA ALA A 573 -22.31 11.12 31.08
C ALA A 573 -22.38 10.00 32.12
N ALA A 574 -23.59 9.74 32.66
CA ALA A 574 -23.77 8.83 33.80
C ALA A 574 -23.19 7.42 33.57
N GLY A 575 -23.23 6.91 32.34
CA GLY A 575 -22.66 5.61 31.96
C GLY A 575 -21.12 5.55 31.95
N LEU A 576 -20.44 6.70 31.99
CA LEU A 576 -18.97 6.79 31.99
C LEU A 576 -18.38 6.96 33.39
N LEU A 577 -19.21 7.25 34.40
CA LEU A 577 -18.72 7.56 35.74
C LEU A 577 -18.09 6.36 36.47
N SER A 578 -18.36 5.13 36.02
CA SER A 578 -17.68 3.90 36.48
C SER A 578 -16.25 3.79 35.97
N TYR A 579 -15.90 4.46 34.87
CA TYR A 579 -14.58 4.46 34.28
C TYR A 579 -13.67 5.51 34.95
N SER A 580 -12.37 5.23 34.98
CA SER A 580 -11.37 6.19 35.42
C SER A 580 -11.40 7.45 34.57
N GLY A 581 -11.16 8.62 35.17
CA GLY A 581 -11.24 9.91 34.48
C GLY A 581 -10.39 10.00 33.20
N TRP A 582 -9.23 9.34 33.18
CA TRP A 582 -8.34 9.29 32.01
C TRP A 582 -8.88 8.43 30.85
N ALA A 583 -9.86 7.56 31.10
CA ALA A 583 -10.43 6.65 30.08
C ALA A 583 -11.75 7.18 29.48
N ARG A 584 -12.43 8.12 30.15
CA ARG A 584 -13.81 8.52 29.80
C ARG A 584 -13.96 9.06 28.39
N ASP A 585 -13.02 9.87 27.93
CA ASP A 585 -13.04 10.43 26.58
C ASP A 585 -12.90 9.33 25.52
N SER A 586 -12.04 8.35 25.79
CA SER A 586 -11.85 7.18 24.91
C SER A 586 -13.10 6.31 24.85
N VAL A 587 -13.73 6.07 26.00
CA VAL A 587 -14.95 5.28 26.10
C VAL A 587 -16.12 6.01 25.43
N TRP A 588 -16.24 7.33 25.63
CA TRP A 588 -17.22 8.15 24.92
C TRP A 588 -17.04 8.07 23.41
N LEU A 589 -15.80 8.21 22.93
CA LEU A 589 -15.47 8.18 21.52
C LEU A 589 -15.93 6.87 20.88
N LEU A 590 -15.65 5.72 21.49
CA LEU A 590 -16.02 4.42 20.90
C LEU A 590 -17.47 4.00 21.15
N ALA A 591 -18.07 4.37 22.28
CA ALA A 591 -19.38 3.85 22.68
C ALA A 591 -20.56 4.81 22.40
N LEU A 592 -20.33 6.12 22.41
CA LEU A 592 -21.41 7.12 22.51
C LEU A 592 -21.40 8.19 21.40
N SER A 593 -20.23 8.43 20.80
CA SER A 593 -20.06 9.54 19.84
C SER A 593 -20.63 9.23 18.45
N GLN A 594 -20.49 7.99 17.97
CA GLN A 594 -20.82 7.60 16.60
C GLN A 594 -22.34 7.48 16.40
N LYS A 595 -22.82 7.88 15.22
CA LYS A 595 -24.25 7.90 14.85
C LYS A 595 -24.49 7.14 13.55
N GLY A 596 -25.53 6.30 13.54
CA GLY A 596 -26.00 5.63 12.34
C GLY A 596 -26.87 6.54 11.47
N LEU A 597 -27.27 6.02 10.30
CA LEU A 597 -28.08 6.75 9.32
C LEU A 597 -29.40 7.31 9.90
N LEU A 598 -29.96 6.66 10.92
CA LEU A 598 -31.19 7.07 11.59
C LEU A 598 -30.95 7.92 12.85
N GLY A 599 -29.69 8.34 13.09
CA GLY A 599 -29.28 9.13 14.26
C GLY A 599 -29.16 8.34 15.56
N ASN A 600 -29.39 7.03 15.55
CA ASN A 600 -29.13 6.17 16.70
C ASN A 600 -27.63 6.09 16.98
N THR A 601 -27.25 6.01 18.26
CA THR A 601 -25.86 5.77 18.65
C THR A 601 -25.39 4.41 18.11
N ILE A 602 -24.20 4.40 17.54
CA ILE A 602 -23.46 3.19 17.22
C ILE A 602 -22.45 2.98 18.34
N ASN A 603 -22.56 1.83 19.01
CA ASN A 603 -21.54 1.36 19.93
C ASN A 603 -20.51 0.53 19.15
N LEU A 604 -19.24 0.92 19.20
CA LEU A 604 -18.15 0.18 18.56
C LEU A 604 -17.49 -0.84 19.51
N LEU A 605 -17.86 -0.86 20.80
CA LEU A 605 -17.35 -1.84 21.76
C LEU A 605 -17.92 -3.25 21.48
N TRP A 606 -17.27 -4.27 22.04
CA TRP A 606 -17.63 -5.68 21.85
C TRP A 606 -18.94 -6.09 22.57
N GLU A 607 -19.39 -5.27 23.52
CA GLU A 607 -20.62 -5.43 24.30
C GLU A 607 -21.26 -4.06 24.59
N PRO A 608 -22.54 -4.01 25.00
CA PRO A 608 -23.17 -2.78 25.50
C PRO A 608 -22.34 -2.16 26.62
N LEU A 609 -22.24 -0.82 26.62
CA LEU A 609 -21.39 -0.08 27.56
C LEU A 609 -21.71 -0.40 29.04
N GLU A 610 -22.99 -0.60 29.36
CA GLU A 610 -23.48 -0.93 30.69
C GLU A 610 -23.08 -2.33 31.20
N ASP A 611 -22.69 -3.23 30.29
CA ASP A 611 -22.34 -4.62 30.61
C ASP A 611 -20.82 -4.81 30.78
N ILE A 612 -20.02 -3.80 30.43
CA ILE A 612 -18.55 -3.84 30.53
C ILE A 612 -18.10 -3.37 31.92
N ASP A 613 -17.38 -4.23 32.66
CA ASP A 613 -16.69 -3.86 33.91
C ASP A 613 -15.31 -3.24 33.59
N PRO A 614 -15.11 -1.92 33.83
CA PRO A 614 -13.86 -1.24 33.47
C PRO A 614 -12.59 -1.89 34.03
N ALA A 615 -12.69 -2.52 35.20
CA ALA A 615 -11.56 -3.12 35.92
C ALA A 615 -11.33 -4.60 35.59
N ALA A 616 -12.24 -5.24 34.85
CA ALA A 616 -12.08 -6.62 34.43
C ALA A 616 -10.92 -6.78 33.44
N VAL A 617 -10.37 -7.99 33.39
CA VAL A 617 -9.26 -8.34 32.51
C VAL A 617 -9.80 -8.61 31.11
N THR A 618 -9.23 -7.96 30.10
CA THR A 618 -9.54 -8.19 28.69
C THR A 618 -9.15 -9.62 28.29
N THR A 619 -10.05 -10.34 27.64
CA THR A 619 -9.77 -11.64 27.04
C THR A 619 -9.25 -11.51 25.61
N ARG A 620 -8.68 -12.58 25.06
CA ARG A 620 -8.20 -12.62 23.68
C ARG A 620 -9.33 -12.45 22.67
N GLU A 621 -10.50 -13.03 22.93
CA GLU A 621 -11.67 -12.90 22.05
C GLU A 621 -12.28 -11.49 22.07
N GLU A 622 -12.33 -10.81 23.22
CA GLU A 622 -12.76 -9.40 23.30
C GLU A 622 -11.81 -8.51 22.49
N ALA A 623 -10.51 -8.80 22.57
CA ALA A 623 -9.50 -8.08 21.81
C ALA A 623 -9.65 -8.25 20.30
N ALA A 624 -9.89 -9.49 19.86
CA ALA A 624 -10.19 -9.81 18.47
C ALA A 624 -11.49 -9.13 18.01
N ALA A 625 -12.55 -9.18 18.82
CA ALA A 625 -13.84 -8.59 18.52
C ALA A 625 -13.74 -7.08 18.29
N LEU A 626 -13.17 -6.33 19.24
CA LEU A 626 -13.05 -4.88 19.08
C LEU A 626 -12.12 -4.49 17.93
N THR A 627 -11.00 -5.20 17.76
CA THR A 627 -10.09 -4.95 16.64
C THR A 627 -10.79 -5.15 15.30
N CYS A 628 -11.51 -6.27 15.13
CA CYS A 628 -12.28 -6.54 13.92
C CYS A 628 -13.39 -5.49 13.70
N THR A 629 -14.12 -5.11 14.75
CA THR A 629 -15.18 -4.09 14.67
C THR A 629 -14.64 -2.76 14.18
N LEU A 630 -13.52 -2.30 14.75
CA LEU A 630 -12.93 -1.03 14.36
C LEU A 630 -12.38 -1.06 12.93
N LEU A 631 -11.63 -2.10 12.57
CA LEU A 631 -11.08 -2.21 11.21
C LEU A 631 -12.18 -2.34 10.15
N ASN A 632 -13.28 -3.04 10.44
CA ASN A 632 -14.46 -3.09 9.56
C ASN A 632 -15.18 -1.73 9.50
N TYR A 633 -15.38 -1.07 10.63
CA TYR A 633 -16.08 0.22 10.70
C TYR A 633 -15.33 1.31 9.91
N PHE A 634 -14.00 1.26 9.93
CA PHE A 634 -13.12 2.15 9.18
C PHE A 634 -12.94 1.71 7.71
N GLY A 635 -13.54 0.61 7.26
CA GLY A 635 -13.33 0.09 5.90
C GLY A 635 -11.88 -0.33 5.61
N ILE A 636 -11.06 -0.56 6.64
CA ILE A 636 -9.69 -1.06 6.50
C ILE A 636 -9.73 -2.55 6.15
N LEU A 637 -10.56 -3.30 6.87
CA LEU A 637 -10.94 -4.64 6.46
C LEU A 637 -12.00 -4.53 5.37
N PRO A 638 -11.79 -5.15 4.20
CA PRO A 638 -12.78 -5.16 3.13
C PRO A 638 -14.06 -5.85 3.62
N SER A 639 -15.21 -5.22 3.37
CA SER A 639 -16.51 -5.51 3.99
C SER A 639 -17.20 -6.75 3.45
#